data_AF-A0A067SHL4-F1
#
_entry.id   AF-A0A067SHL4-F1
#
_cell.length_a   1.000
_cell.length_b   1.000
_cell.length_c   1.000
_cell.angle_alpha   90.00
_cell.angle_beta   90.00
_cell.angle_gamma   90.00
#
_symmetry.space_group_name_H-M   'P 1'
#
loop_
_entity.id
_entity.type
_entity.pdbx_description
1 polymer ?
#
loop_
_entity_poly.entity_id
_entity_poly.type
_entity_poly.pdbx_seq_one_letter_code
_entity_poly.pdbx_strand_id
1 'polypeptide(L)'
;MNTPWVAAENPSFHRFIHKWVGPEVTVQDRRILSGRVLDQEVKKVDDVIRGKVHGKMATGQNDGFKNVAKSSVVSSLMTVEYEPYLIQTHDVTRERKGGIQLLKHTLEDMKLMEEKFGVEVIGWCTDDGPDGKKMRRLLQDLFKWLIIILCWAHQMNLVVGDFLALRQSVTEDINYALEVIKWFNNHSTALALLQTEQILTFEGSFWALILPAITRWTAHYLAITRYLKLKRPLQLCWTRNEDSLVICAGTKRVLQEKARSIHRLVMDEGLWDRLKEIQKILEPLAIAANVAQGSHTRLDHVLLMLGNLVRIFTQNTEFDEDLRIGIIKSLEKRWKKADQDVFIVAVFLNPFIRSSLFNKALLNDVELFAALERVYSRVMRRDSDLTFLAAYKDYRLRRAEFSDERMGLELMQRKFAAEDAPVDMQLIWSRLDRDVDHGRNAIVELAIRISSVIANSAGCERVFSSFGVTHTKRRNKLDPKKVHNMAVVGMQIKREDRELGLARDRKKRKFEEVADEDQAVTPTSSDTVEPVDPTDFRQYAEGLLRQAELSNTEADDDDDDEALPPYILPSVTLPRTPTIPVGSTVTTAAPSTTPASNTQNPRRGQPRSKTQIPLSELFNFTIRPEDGLEFYWPGSKKNLEEELLAHEDVFTTNNTNSTSTTAPSLNT
;
A
#
# COMPACT_ATOMS: atom_id res chain seq x y z
N MET A 1 5.95 -21.69 -0.94
CA MET A 1 5.38 -22.58 -1.97
C MET A 1 5.74 -22.11 -3.38
N ASN A 2 6.96 -22.39 -3.87
CA ASN A 2 7.38 -22.09 -5.25
C ASN A 2 7.72 -23.37 -6.04
N THR A 3 7.66 -24.54 -5.41
CA THR A 3 8.05 -25.80 -6.04
C THR A 3 7.10 -26.14 -7.20
N PRO A 4 7.61 -26.41 -8.42
CA PRO A 4 6.78 -26.85 -9.53
C PRO A 4 6.07 -28.18 -9.23
N TRP A 5 4.83 -28.34 -9.69
CA TRP A 5 4.08 -29.59 -9.49
C TRP A 5 4.78 -30.84 -10.06
N VAL A 6 5.57 -30.68 -11.11
CA VAL A 6 6.41 -31.76 -11.68
C VAL A 6 7.46 -32.30 -10.70
N ALA A 7 7.80 -31.56 -9.64
CA ALA A 7 8.68 -32.06 -8.59
C ALA A 7 8.11 -33.29 -7.87
N ALA A 8 6.78 -33.42 -7.82
CA ALA A 8 6.12 -34.61 -7.27
C ALA A 8 6.37 -35.87 -8.10
N GLU A 9 6.77 -35.74 -9.37
CA GLU A 9 7.13 -36.86 -10.25
C GLU A 9 8.65 -37.13 -10.26
N ASN A 10 9.44 -36.37 -9.49
CA ASN A 10 10.90 -36.51 -9.48
C ASN A 10 11.30 -37.82 -8.75
N PRO A 11 11.98 -38.77 -9.41
CA PRO A 11 12.37 -40.04 -8.78
C PRO A 11 13.27 -39.85 -7.54
N SER A 12 14.10 -38.81 -7.49
CA SER A 12 14.90 -38.49 -6.30
C SER A 12 14.03 -38.04 -5.13
N PHE A 13 12.92 -37.33 -5.38
CA PHE A 13 11.97 -36.97 -4.34
C PHE A 13 11.24 -38.20 -3.80
N HIS A 14 10.84 -39.13 -4.67
CA HIS A 14 10.25 -40.41 -4.24
C HIS A 14 11.24 -41.23 -3.39
N ARG A 15 12.51 -41.35 -3.84
CA ARG A 15 13.57 -42.02 -3.05
C ARG A 15 13.77 -41.36 -1.69
N PHE A 16 13.73 -40.02 -1.62
CA PHE A 16 13.83 -39.29 -0.36
C PHE A 16 12.68 -39.63 0.58
N ILE A 17 11.43 -39.56 0.11
CA ILE A 17 10.24 -39.86 0.92
C ILE A 17 10.26 -41.31 1.40
N HIS A 18 10.53 -42.28 0.52
CA HIS A 18 10.60 -43.68 0.91
C HIS A 18 11.71 -43.99 1.91
N LYS A 19 12.85 -43.28 1.82
CA LYS A 19 13.98 -43.48 2.74
C LYS A 19 13.71 -42.88 4.12
N TRP A 20 13.13 -41.68 4.20
CA TRP A 20 13.10 -40.89 5.43
C TRP A 20 11.72 -40.75 6.08
N VAL A 21 10.65 -40.97 5.31
CA VAL A 21 9.27 -40.92 5.83
C VAL A 21 8.72 -42.34 5.97
N GLY A 22 8.87 -43.17 4.94
CA GLY A 22 8.49 -44.57 4.97
C GLY A 22 8.15 -45.11 3.57
N PRO A 23 8.46 -46.39 3.27
CA PRO A 23 8.15 -47.00 1.98
C PRO A 23 6.64 -47.06 1.68
N GLU A 24 5.79 -47.08 2.71
CA GLU A 24 4.34 -47.08 2.62
C GLU A 24 3.73 -45.74 2.17
N VAL A 25 4.50 -44.65 2.26
CA VAL A 25 4.01 -43.31 1.88
C VAL A 25 4.05 -43.15 0.38
N THR A 26 2.88 -43.00 -0.23
CA THR A 26 2.73 -42.75 -1.67
C THR A 26 2.74 -41.24 -1.95
N VAL A 27 3.74 -40.77 -2.70
CA VAL A 27 3.74 -39.40 -3.25
C VAL A 27 2.68 -39.32 -4.35
N GLN A 28 1.70 -38.44 -4.16
CA GLN A 28 0.59 -38.28 -5.11
C GLN A 28 1.05 -37.69 -6.43
N ASP A 29 0.40 -38.10 -7.51
CA ASP A 29 0.64 -37.57 -8.86
C ASP A 29 0.38 -36.06 -8.93
N ARG A 30 1.13 -35.35 -9.79
CA ARG A 30 1.01 -33.90 -9.95
C ARG A 30 -0.39 -33.43 -10.34
N ARG A 31 -1.18 -34.24 -11.05
CA ARG A 31 -2.56 -33.91 -11.46
C ARG A 31 -3.51 -33.99 -10.26
N ILE A 32 -3.26 -34.95 -9.36
CA ILE A 32 -4.01 -35.07 -8.09
C ILE A 32 -3.65 -33.89 -7.18
N LEU A 33 -2.36 -33.59 -7.03
CA LEU A 33 -1.87 -32.48 -6.21
C LEU A 33 -2.39 -31.13 -6.72
N SER A 34 -2.22 -30.84 -8.01
CA SER A 34 -2.61 -29.57 -8.62
C SER A 34 -4.10 -29.46 -9.00
N GLY A 35 -4.90 -30.46 -8.64
CA GLY A 35 -6.34 -30.50 -8.86
C GLY A 35 -7.03 -30.76 -7.53
N ARG A 36 -7.48 -32.01 -7.31
CA ARG A 36 -8.27 -32.42 -6.15
C ARG A 36 -7.69 -31.96 -4.80
N VAL A 37 -6.39 -32.15 -4.56
CA VAL A 37 -5.78 -31.79 -3.26
C VAL A 37 -5.75 -30.27 -3.11
N LEU A 38 -5.29 -29.54 -4.13
CA LEU A 38 -5.29 -28.08 -4.10
C LEU A 38 -6.69 -27.49 -3.88
N ASP A 39 -7.72 -28.04 -4.54
CA ASP A 39 -9.10 -27.59 -4.37
C ASP A 39 -9.64 -27.88 -2.95
N GLN A 40 -9.27 -29.03 -2.37
CA GLN A 40 -9.58 -29.36 -0.97
C GLN A 40 -8.89 -28.42 0.01
N GLU A 41 -7.61 -28.10 -0.21
CA GLU A 41 -6.88 -27.16 0.64
C GLU A 41 -7.46 -25.74 0.53
N VAL A 42 -7.82 -25.27 -0.66
CA VAL A 42 -8.50 -23.96 -0.81
C VAL A 42 -9.81 -23.93 -0.02
N LYS A 43 -10.61 -25.00 -0.07
CA LYS A 43 -11.85 -25.07 0.71
C LYS A 43 -11.59 -24.96 2.22
N LYS A 44 -10.56 -25.66 2.73
CA LYS A 44 -10.17 -25.55 4.14
C LYS A 44 -9.75 -24.12 4.48
N VAL A 45 -8.94 -23.49 3.61
CA VAL A 45 -8.52 -22.10 3.78
C VAL A 45 -9.72 -21.16 3.79
N ASP A 46 -10.69 -21.36 2.90
CA ASP A 46 -11.93 -20.58 2.87
C ASP A 46 -12.73 -20.70 4.17
N ASP A 47 -12.85 -21.91 4.72
CA ASP A 47 -13.55 -22.17 5.98
C ASP A 47 -12.84 -21.49 7.16
N VAL A 48 -11.50 -21.54 7.19
CA VAL A 48 -10.68 -20.82 8.18
C VAL A 48 -10.85 -19.31 8.06
N ILE A 49 -10.79 -18.77 6.83
CA ILE A 49 -10.98 -17.34 6.59
C ILE A 49 -12.37 -16.92 7.05
N ARG A 50 -13.42 -17.64 6.64
CA ARG A 50 -14.81 -17.38 7.07
C ARG A 50 -14.90 -17.32 8.60
N GLY A 51 -14.33 -18.28 9.31
CA GLY A 51 -14.31 -18.29 10.77
C GLY A 51 -13.64 -17.07 11.40
N LYS A 52 -12.60 -16.50 10.75
CA LYS A 52 -11.87 -15.31 11.24
C LYS A 52 -12.57 -13.98 10.92
N VAL A 53 -13.29 -13.90 9.81
CA VAL A 53 -13.81 -12.63 9.27
C VAL A 53 -15.32 -12.45 9.35
N HIS A 54 -16.08 -13.51 9.65
CA HIS A 54 -17.54 -13.44 9.69
C HIS A 54 -18.05 -12.36 10.65
N GLY A 55 -19.01 -11.56 10.19
CA GLY A 55 -19.59 -10.44 10.95
C GLY A 55 -18.70 -9.19 11.02
N LYS A 56 -17.51 -9.20 10.41
CA LYS A 56 -16.58 -8.06 10.41
C LYS A 56 -16.72 -7.20 9.17
N MET A 57 -16.17 -5.99 9.25
CA MET A 57 -16.11 -5.05 8.14
C MET A 57 -14.91 -5.32 7.23
N ALA A 58 -15.11 -5.16 5.93
CA ALA A 58 -14.10 -5.38 4.90
C ALA A 58 -13.94 -4.18 3.97
N THR A 59 -12.69 -3.90 3.59
CA THR A 59 -12.38 -3.06 2.43
C THR A 59 -12.05 -3.95 1.25
N GLY A 60 -12.85 -3.87 0.19
CA GLY A 60 -12.56 -4.52 -1.09
C GLY A 60 -11.47 -3.76 -1.86
N GLN A 61 -10.64 -4.49 -2.59
CA GLN A 61 -9.56 -3.93 -3.40
C GLN A 61 -9.50 -4.72 -4.71
N ASN A 62 -9.28 -4.05 -5.84
CA ASN A 62 -8.95 -4.74 -7.07
C ASN A 62 -7.85 -4.03 -7.86
N ASP A 63 -7.11 -4.82 -8.62
CA ASP A 63 -6.04 -4.34 -9.47
C ASP A 63 -5.80 -5.33 -10.64
N GLY A 64 -5.20 -4.84 -11.70
CA GLY A 64 -4.87 -5.59 -12.90
C GLY A 64 -3.42 -6.08 -12.91
N PHE A 65 -3.21 -7.30 -13.40
CA PHE A 65 -1.89 -7.86 -13.63
C PHE A 65 -1.79 -8.48 -15.00
N LYS A 66 -0.63 -8.32 -15.65
CA LYS A 66 -0.30 -9.00 -16.90
C LYS A 66 0.85 -9.96 -16.67
N ASN A 67 0.61 -11.25 -16.88
CA ASN A 67 1.64 -12.26 -16.67
C ASN A 67 2.66 -12.32 -17.83
N VAL A 68 3.72 -13.12 -17.66
CA VAL A 68 4.77 -13.32 -18.68
C VAL A 68 4.25 -13.92 -20.00
N ALA A 69 3.08 -14.58 -19.99
CA ALA A 69 2.40 -15.09 -21.17
C ALA A 69 1.51 -14.04 -21.86
N LYS A 70 1.53 -12.80 -21.38
CA LYS A 70 0.67 -11.68 -21.81
C LYS A 70 -0.83 -11.89 -21.51
N SER A 71 -1.20 -12.86 -20.69
CA SER A 71 -2.55 -12.99 -20.15
C SER A 71 -2.81 -11.87 -19.16
N SER A 72 -3.98 -11.26 -19.25
CA SER A 72 -4.41 -10.17 -18.35
C SER A 72 -5.38 -10.75 -17.33
N VAL A 73 -5.11 -10.50 -16.06
CA VAL A 73 -5.99 -10.90 -14.97
C VAL A 73 -6.33 -9.70 -14.11
N VAL A 74 -7.51 -9.70 -13.51
CA VAL A 74 -7.88 -8.79 -12.42
C VAL A 74 -8.03 -9.61 -11.17
N SER A 75 -7.39 -9.22 -10.08
CA SER A 75 -7.58 -9.90 -8.79
C SER A 75 -8.22 -8.96 -7.80
N SER A 76 -9.15 -9.53 -7.03
CA SER A 76 -9.83 -8.86 -5.95
C SER A 76 -9.39 -9.44 -4.62
N LEU A 77 -9.10 -8.54 -3.69
CA LEU A 77 -8.79 -8.83 -2.31
C LEU A 77 -9.84 -8.18 -1.41
N MET A 78 -10.01 -8.74 -0.21
CA MET A 78 -10.63 -8.03 0.90
C MET A 78 -9.60 -7.86 2.01
N THR A 79 -9.59 -6.70 2.66
CA THR A 79 -8.82 -6.49 3.89
C THR A 79 -9.77 -6.36 5.06
N VAL A 80 -9.55 -7.16 6.10
CA VAL A 80 -10.34 -7.19 7.34
C VAL A 80 -9.34 -7.08 8.49
N GLU A 81 -9.55 -6.14 9.41
CA GLU A 81 -8.63 -5.89 10.55
C GLU A 81 -7.15 -5.79 10.11
N TYR A 82 -6.91 -5.03 9.04
CA TYR A 82 -5.58 -4.80 8.47
C TYR A 82 -4.90 -6.03 7.83
N GLU A 83 -5.60 -7.16 7.74
CA GLU A 83 -5.11 -8.40 7.13
C GLU A 83 -5.75 -8.65 5.75
N PRO A 84 -4.95 -8.77 4.67
CA PRO A 84 -5.46 -8.97 3.32
C PRO A 84 -5.72 -10.45 3.00
N TYR A 85 -6.82 -10.72 2.29
CA TYR A 85 -7.22 -12.05 1.82
C TYR A 85 -7.51 -11.99 0.32
N LEU A 86 -6.93 -12.93 -0.44
CA LEU A 86 -7.21 -13.08 -1.88
C LEU A 86 -8.57 -13.75 -2.06
N ILE A 87 -9.47 -13.09 -2.79
CA ILE A 87 -10.87 -13.51 -2.92
C ILE A 87 -11.16 -14.11 -4.28
N GLN A 88 -10.74 -13.42 -5.33
CA GLN A 88 -11.00 -13.89 -6.69
C GLN A 88 -9.92 -13.40 -7.66
N THR A 89 -9.69 -14.18 -8.71
CA THR A 89 -8.86 -13.77 -9.86
C THR A 89 -9.60 -14.07 -11.15
N HIS A 90 -10.00 -13.02 -11.86
CA HIS A 90 -10.69 -13.07 -13.14
C HIS A 90 -9.69 -13.09 -14.29
N ASP A 91 -9.81 -14.04 -15.21
CA ASP A 91 -9.06 -14.01 -16.48
C ASP A 91 -9.79 -13.09 -17.47
N VAL A 92 -9.27 -11.88 -17.61
CA VAL A 92 -9.83 -10.83 -18.48
C VAL A 92 -9.12 -10.76 -19.83
N THR A 93 -8.30 -11.75 -20.18
CA THR A 93 -7.48 -11.74 -21.41
C THR A 93 -8.31 -11.57 -22.68
N ARG A 94 -9.53 -12.11 -22.70
CA ARG A 94 -10.44 -12.08 -23.85
C ARG A 94 -11.61 -11.12 -23.67
N GLU A 95 -11.62 -10.35 -22.59
CA GLU A 95 -12.68 -9.41 -22.28
C GLU A 95 -12.35 -8.03 -22.84
N ARG A 96 -13.38 -7.26 -23.16
CA ARG A 96 -13.19 -5.85 -23.51
C ARG A 96 -12.73 -5.12 -22.26
N LYS A 97 -11.55 -4.50 -22.33
CA LYS A 97 -11.10 -3.57 -21.29
C LYS A 97 -12.06 -2.38 -21.22
N GLY A 98 -12.46 -2.02 -20.01
CA GLY A 98 -13.42 -0.96 -19.77
C GLY A 98 -13.96 -0.98 -18.35
N GLY A 99 -14.24 0.19 -17.78
CA GLY A 99 -14.74 0.31 -16.41
C GLY A 99 -16.07 -0.40 -16.13
N ILE A 100 -16.92 -0.61 -17.15
CA ILE A 100 -18.17 -1.38 -16.99
C ILE A 100 -17.88 -2.87 -16.72
N GLN A 101 -16.90 -3.44 -17.43
CA GLN A 101 -16.51 -4.84 -17.21
C GLN A 101 -15.86 -5.00 -15.84
N LEU A 102 -15.01 -4.04 -15.45
CA LEU A 102 -14.40 -4.02 -14.12
C LEU A 102 -15.45 -3.89 -13.01
N LEU A 103 -16.50 -3.08 -13.22
CA LEU A 103 -17.63 -2.95 -12.31
C LEU A 103 -18.37 -4.29 -12.15
N LYS A 104 -18.62 -5.00 -13.26
CA LYS A 104 -19.29 -6.31 -13.21
C LYS A 104 -18.53 -7.29 -12.30
N HIS A 105 -17.22 -7.42 -12.50
CA HIS A 105 -16.37 -8.26 -11.64
C HIS A 105 -16.38 -7.79 -10.19
N THR A 106 -16.32 -6.47 -9.97
CA THR A 106 -16.39 -5.88 -8.63
C THR A 106 -17.69 -6.25 -7.91
N LEU A 107 -18.84 -6.19 -8.57
CA LEU A 107 -20.14 -6.57 -8.00
C LEU A 107 -20.22 -8.07 -7.68
N GLU A 108 -19.69 -8.93 -8.57
CA GLU A 108 -19.61 -10.37 -8.33
C GLU A 108 -18.72 -10.69 -7.11
N ASP A 109 -17.59 -9.98 -6.97
CA ASP A 109 -16.66 -10.16 -5.87
C ASP A 109 -17.20 -9.62 -4.55
N MET A 110 -17.90 -8.48 -4.54
CA MET A 110 -18.61 -7.97 -3.36
C MET A 110 -19.63 -8.99 -2.86
N LYS A 111 -20.45 -9.53 -3.77
CA LYS A 111 -21.44 -10.57 -3.43
C LYS A 111 -20.75 -11.82 -2.87
N LEU A 112 -19.63 -12.24 -3.46
CA LEU A 112 -18.84 -13.36 -2.95
C LEU A 112 -18.32 -13.09 -1.54
N MET A 113 -17.81 -11.89 -1.26
CA MET A 113 -17.36 -11.48 0.07
C MET A 113 -18.49 -11.60 1.10
N GLU A 114 -19.66 -11.04 0.80
CA GLU A 114 -20.82 -11.05 1.69
C GLU A 114 -21.41 -12.46 1.89
N GLU A 115 -21.65 -13.23 0.83
CA GLU A 115 -22.31 -14.54 0.92
C GLU A 115 -21.38 -15.66 1.40
N LYS A 116 -20.12 -15.66 0.94
CA LYS A 116 -19.15 -16.73 1.27
C LYS A 116 -18.39 -16.43 2.56
N PHE A 117 -18.09 -15.18 2.88
CA PHE A 117 -17.29 -14.87 4.07
C PHE A 117 -18.11 -14.19 5.17
N GLY A 118 -19.29 -13.65 4.84
CA GLY A 118 -20.17 -13.01 5.82
C GLY A 118 -19.62 -11.69 6.35
N VAL A 119 -18.81 -11.00 5.55
CA VAL A 119 -18.31 -9.65 5.87
C VAL A 119 -19.29 -8.59 5.39
N GLU A 120 -19.24 -7.40 6.00
CA GLU A 120 -19.85 -6.20 5.45
C GLU A 120 -18.81 -5.42 4.64
N VAL A 121 -19.04 -5.23 3.33
CA VAL A 121 -18.14 -4.42 2.50
C VAL A 121 -18.42 -2.94 2.75
N ILE A 122 -17.52 -2.24 3.44
CA ILE A 122 -17.69 -0.83 3.84
C ILE A 122 -16.93 0.17 2.96
N GLY A 123 -15.99 -0.33 2.16
CA GLY A 123 -15.24 0.50 1.23
C GLY A 123 -14.61 -0.29 0.08
N TRP A 124 -14.25 0.43 -0.98
CA TRP A 124 -13.60 -0.14 -2.15
C TRP A 124 -12.44 0.73 -2.64
N CYS A 125 -11.30 0.12 -2.92
CA CYS A 125 -10.08 0.80 -3.36
C CYS A 125 -9.51 0.22 -4.66
N THR A 126 -9.11 1.08 -5.60
CA THR A 126 -8.50 0.71 -6.88
C THR A 126 -7.52 1.81 -7.33
N ASP A 127 -6.62 1.47 -8.26
CA ASP A 127 -5.71 2.44 -8.89
C ASP A 127 -6.46 3.56 -9.65
N ASP A 128 -5.75 4.61 -10.07
CA ASP A 128 -6.36 5.72 -10.85
C ASP A 128 -6.29 5.47 -12.36
N GLY A 129 -6.28 4.20 -12.78
CA GLY A 129 -6.37 3.83 -14.18
C GLY A 129 -7.74 4.19 -14.78
N PRO A 130 -7.85 4.34 -16.12
CA PRO A 130 -9.10 4.73 -16.79
C PRO A 130 -10.28 3.81 -16.45
N ASP A 131 -10.05 2.49 -16.47
CA ASP A 131 -11.05 1.49 -16.12
C ASP A 131 -11.52 1.63 -14.66
N GLY A 132 -10.57 1.82 -13.74
CA GLY A 132 -10.84 2.04 -12.32
C GLY A 132 -11.65 3.31 -12.09
N LYS A 133 -11.35 4.40 -12.80
CA LYS A 133 -12.06 5.68 -12.70
C LYS A 133 -13.54 5.55 -13.08
N LYS A 134 -13.83 4.99 -14.26
CA LYS A 134 -15.23 4.77 -14.71
C LYS A 134 -15.94 3.80 -13.75
N MET A 135 -15.28 2.72 -13.30
CA MET A 135 -15.84 1.79 -12.32
C MET A 135 -16.20 2.47 -11.00
N ARG A 136 -15.29 3.25 -10.39
CA ARG A 136 -15.52 3.94 -9.11
C ARG A 136 -16.70 4.90 -9.18
N ARG A 137 -16.81 5.68 -10.27
CA ARG A 137 -17.94 6.59 -10.50
C ARG A 137 -19.26 5.82 -10.47
N LEU A 138 -19.36 4.76 -11.27
CA LEU A 138 -20.56 3.94 -11.36
C LEU A 138 -20.87 3.20 -10.05
N LEU A 139 -19.85 2.71 -9.35
CA LEU A 139 -20.00 2.05 -8.05
C LEU A 139 -20.53 3.04 -6.99
N GLN A 140 -20.08 4.29 -7.02
CA GLN A 140 -20.55 5.35 -6.12
C GLN A 140 -22.03 5.69 -6.33
N ASP A 141 -22.49 5.64 -7.58
CA ASP A 141 -23.88 5.88 -7.94
C ASP A 141 -24.78 4.73 -7.46
N LEU A 142 -24.31 3.49 -7.56
CA LEU A 142 -25.00 2.28 -7.07
C LEU A 142 -25.04 2.23 -5.53
N PHE A 143 -23.92 2.52 -4.88
CA PHE A 143 -23.77 2.43 -3.43
C PHE A 143 -23.29 3.76 -2.85
N LYS A 144 -24.22 4.72 -2.74
CA LYS A 144 -23.95 6.06 -2.19
C LYS A 144 -23.34 6.07 -0.78
N TRP A 145 -23.58 5.00 -0.02
CA TRP A 145 -23.08 4.82 1.34
C TRP A 145 -21.65 4.26 1.41
N LEU A 146 -21.17 3.61 0.34
CA LEU A 146 -19.88 2.95 0.29
C LEU A 146 -18.76 3.99 0.23
N ILE A 147 -17.68 3.77 0.99
CA ILE A 147 -16.49 4.62 0.95
C ILE A 147 -15.60 4.18 -0.21
N ILE A 148 -15.57 4.97 -1.28
CA ILE A 148 -14.78 4.66 -2.48
C ILE A 148 -13.50 5.50 -2.49
N ILE A 149 -12.35 4.83 -2.65
CA ILE A 149 -11.05 5.45 -2.45
C ILE A 149 -10.14 5.19 -3.65
N LEU A 150 -9.35 6.19 -4.00
CA LEU A 150 -8.18 6.06 -4.84
C LEU A 150 -7.06 5.34 -4.07
N CYS A 151 -6.29 4.48 -4.74
CA CYS A 151 -5.11 3.90 -4.12
C CYS A 151 -4.06 5.00 -3.84
N TRP A 152 -3.84 5.36 -2.57
CA TRP A 152 -2.90 6.43 -2.22
C TRP A 152 -1.44 6.07 -2.47
N ALA A 153 -1.09 4.78 -2.45
CA ALA A 153 0.22 4.33 -2.92
C ALA A 153 0.45 4.69 -4.40
N HIS A 154 -0.58 4.49 -5.24
CA HIS A 154 -0.54 4.89 -6.64
C HIS A 154 -0.53 6.43 -6.77
N GLN A 155 -1.37 7.14 -6.02
CA GLN A 155 -1.39 8.61 -6.03
C GLN A 155 -0.01 9.21 -5.71
N MET A 156 0.71 8.65 -4.73
CA MET A 156 2.07 9.10 -4.42
C MET A 156 3.08 8.80 -5.52
N ASN A 157 2.97 7.65 -6.18
CA ASN A 157 3.79 7.36 -7.37
C ASN A 157 3.52 8.38 -8.49
N LEU A 158 2.26 8.78 -8.68
CA LEU A 158 1.93 9.82 -9.65
C LEU A 158 2.55 11.17 -9.25
N VAL A 159 2.63 11.53 -7.96
CA VAL A 159 3.27 12.79 -7.52
C VAL A 159 4.74 12.80 -7.93
N VAL A 160 5.42 11.67 -7.75
CA VAL A 160 6.81 11.50 -8.19
C VAL A 160 6.90 11.56 -9.73
N GLY A 161 5.93 11.00 -10.44
CA GLY A 161 5.82 11.15 -11.90
C GLY A 161 5.74 12.61 -12.35
N ASP A 162 4.85 13.41 -11.74
CA ASP A 162 4.74 14.85 -12.02
C ASP A 162 6.05 15.59 -11.70
N PHE A 163 6.72 15.23 -10.60
CA PHE A 163 8.04 15.77 -10.25
C PHE A 163 9.11 15.45 -11.30
N LEU A 164 9.18 14.20 -11.77
CA LEU A 164 10.13 13.80 -12.83
C LEU A 164 9.81 14.50 -14.16
N ALA A 165 8.53 14.80 -14.44
CA ALA A 165 8.14 15.57 -15.61
C ALA A 165 8.68 17.00 -15.56
N LEU A 166 8.62 17.62 -14.37
CA LEU A 166 9.15 18.95 -14.10
C LEU A 166 10.69 19.00 -14.10
N ARG A 167 11.36 17.89 -13.74
CA ARG A 167 12.81 17.81 -13.57
C ARG A 167 13.40 16.59 -14.28
N GLN A 168 13.34 16.58 -15.61
CA GLN A 168 13.79 15.44 -16.42
C GLN A 168 15.26 15.07 -16.23
N SER A 169 16.12 16.04 -15.87
CA SER A 169 17.54 15.79 -15.59
C SER A 169 17.78 14.86 -14.40
N VAL A 170 16.82 14.78 -13.46
CA VAL A 170 16.90 13.87 -12.29
C VAL A 170 17.01 12.43 -12.73
N THR A 171 16.30 12.06 -13.79
CA THR A 171 16.34 10.70 -14.34
C THR A 171 17.75 10.36 -14.83
N GLU A 172 18.42 11.29 -15.50
CA GLU A 172 19.77 11.08 -16.01
C GLU A 172 20.80 10.97 -14.88
N ASP A 173 20.75 11.87 -13.90
CA ASP A 173 21.67 11.85 -12.75
C ASP A 173 21.54 10.53 -11.94
N ILE A 174 20.31 10.05 -11.73
CA ILE A 174 20.08 8.75 -11.07
C ILE A 174 20.68 7.61 -11.91
N ASN A 175 20.49 7.62 -13.23
CA ASN A 175 21.07 6.57 -14.09
C ASN A 175 22.60 6.57 -14.06
N TYR A 176 23.26 7.73 -14.02
CA TYR A 176 24.72 7.78 -13.87
C TYR A 176 25.20 7.10 -12.59
N ALA A 177 24.52 7.31 -11.46
CA ALA A 177 24.84 6.60 -10.22
C ALA A 177 24.62 5.08 -10.35
N LEU A 178 23.51 4.67 -10.99
CA LEU A 178 23.21 3.25 -11.21
C LEU A 178 24.22 2.57 -12.13
N GLU A 179 24.79 3.29 -13.11
CA GLU A 179 25.87 2.76 -13.94
C GLU A 179 27.11 2.41 -13.12
N VAL A 180 27.49 3.28 -12.17
CA VAL A 180 28.62 3.03 -11.25
C VAL A 180 28.31 1.82 -10.36
N ILE A 181 27.15 1.82 -9.70
CA ILE A 181 26.69 0.72 -8.83
C ILE A 181 26.74 -0.62 -9.59
N LYS A 182 26.14 -0.65 -10.79
CA LYS A 182 26.07 -1.84 -11.63
C LYS A 182 27.46 -2.32 -12.04
N TRP A 183 28.36 -1.41 -12.39
CA TRP A 183 29.70 -1.78 -12.80
C TRP A 183 30.45 -2.45 -11.65
N PHE A 184 30.45 -1.88 -10.45
CA PHE A 184 31.08 -2.51 -9.27
C PHE A 184 30.46 -3.87 -8.94
N ASN A 185 29.13 -3.99 -8.94
CA ASN A 185 28.44 -5.25 -8.64
C ASN A 185 28.72 -6.36 -9.67
N ASN A 186 29.12 -6.02 -10.90
CA ASN A 186 29.45 -6.99 -11.96
C ASN A 186 30.96 -7.33 -12.05
N HIS A 187 31.83 -6.66 -11.29
CA HIS A 187 33.27 -6.89 -11.31
C HIS A 187 33.78 -7.25 -9.91
N SER A 188 33.93 -8.54 -9.62
CA SER A 188 34.30 -9.04 -8.29
C SER A 188 35.59 -8.43 -7.74
N THR A 189 36.61 -8.24 -8.57
CA THR A 189 37.87 -7.59 -8.18
C THR A 189 37.66 -6.13 -7.78
N ALA A 190 36.88 -5.37 -8.56
CA ALA A 190 36.58 -3.98 -8.23
C ALA A 190 35.79 -3.88 -6.92
N LEU A 191 34.84 -4.80 -6.71
CA LEU A 191 34.05 -4.86 -5.48
C LEU A 191 34.93 -5.17 -4.26
N ALA A 192 35.89 -6.10 -4.38
CA ALA A 192 36.82 -6.44 -3.30
C ALA A 192 37.75 -5.26 -2.94
N LEU A 193 38.23 -4.52 -3.95
CA LEU A 193 39.01 -3.29 -3.73
C LEU A 193 38.18 -2.22 -3.04
N LEU A 194 36.93 -2.01 -3.47
CA LEU A 194 36.02 -1.08 -2.82
C LEU A 194 35.74 -1.49 -1.36
N GLN A 195 35.53 -2.78 -1.09
CA GLN A 195 35.35 -3.28 0.28
C GLN A 195 36.57 -2.99 1.16
N THR A 196 37.78 -3.13 0.63
CA THR A 196 39.02 -2.79 1.34
C THR A 196 39.03 -1.32 1.74
N GLU A 197 38.72 -0.41 0.81
CA GLU A 197 38.66 1.03 1.09
C GLU A 197 37.52 1.40 2.04
N GLN A 198 36.39 0.69 1.97
CA GLN A 198 35.29 0.87 2.92
C GLN A 198 35.69 0.46 4.34
N ILE A 199 36.33 -0.70 4.51
CA ILE A 199 36.81 -1.17 5.82
C ILE A 199 37.78 -0.17 6.45
N LEU A 200 38.64 0.46 5.64
CA LEU A 200 39.54 1.52 6.10
C LEU A 200 38.79 2.82 6.45
N THR A 201 37.73 3.14 5.72
CA THR A 201 36.95 4.38 5.91
C THR A 201 35.95 4.27 7.07
N PHE A 202 35.41 3.09 7.33
CA PHE A 202 34.35 2.83 8.30
C PHE A 202 34.77 1.83 9.38
N GLU A 203 36.06 1.86 9.75
CA GLU A 203 36.60 1.17 10.93
C GLU A 203 36.17 -0.30 11.06
N GLY A 204 36.42 -1.10 10.01
CA GLY A 204 36.11 -2.53 10.02
C GLY A 204 34.81 -2.91 9.32
N SER A 205 33.95 -1.94 8.99
CA SER A 205 32.66 -2.19 8.36
C SER A 205 32.65 -1.87 6.87
N PHE A 206 31.78 -2.53 6.11
CA PHE A 206 31.49 -2.17 4.72
C PHE A 206 30.00 -2.28 4.43
N TRP A 207 29.56 -1.57 3.41
CA TRP A 207 28.16 -1.48 3.01
C TRP A 207 28.00 -2.01 1.58
N ALA A 208 26.96 -2.82 1.36
CA ALA A 208 26.64 -3.30 0.02
C ALA A 208 26.14 -2.15 -0.86
N LEU A 209 26.51 -2.17 -2.15
CA LEU A 209 25.93 -1.31 -3.18
C LEU A 209 24.56 -1.86 -3.58
N ILE A 210 23.50 -1.08 -3.35
CA ILE A 210 22.12 -1.52 -3.59
C ILE A 210 21.81 -1.39 -5.08
N LEU A 211 21.48 -2.51 -5.72
CA LEU A 211 20.89 -2.52 -7.05
C LEU A 211 19.36 -2.50 -6.90
N PRO A 212 18.66 -1.47 -7.37
CA PRO A 212 17.21 -1.41 -7.22
C PRO A 212 16.53 -2.51 -8.03
N ALA A 213 15.50 -3.12 -7.45
CA ALA A 213 14.56 -3.91 -8.23
C ALA A 213 13.60 -2.95 -8.96
N ILE A 214 13.26 -3.26 -10.22
CA ILE A 214 12.39 -2.44 -11.11
C ILE A 214 11.04 -2.12 -10.45
N THR A 215 10.60 -2.90 -9.48
CA THR A 215 9.23 -2.85 -8.99
C THR A 215 8.85 -1.58 -8.22
N ARG A 216 9.80 -0.78 -7.70
CA ARG A 216 9.50 0.46 -6.93
C ARG A 216 10.60 1.53 -7.05
N TRP A 217 10.22 2.79 -7.26
CA TRP A 217 11.18 3.93 -7.26
C TRP A 217 11.83 4.16 -5.88
N THR A 218 11.19 3.76 -4.79
CA THR A 218 11.78 3.87 -3.45
C THR A 218 13.08 3.08 -3.33
N ALA A 219 13.21 1.95 -4.04
CA ALA A 219 14.48 1.21 -4.12
C ALA A 219 15.58 2.03 -4.82
N HIS A 220 15.23 2.89 -5.77
CA HIS A 220 16.18 3.80 -6.42
C HIS A 220 16.62 4.89 -5.46
N TYR A 221 15.70 5.46 -4.67
CA TYR A 221 16.04 6.36 -3.57
C TYR A 221 17.02 5.72 -2.56
N LEU A 222 16.78 4.47 -2.16
CA LEU A 222 17.69 3.72 -1.28
C LEU A 222 19.07 3.50 -1.93
N ALA A 223 19.09 3.16 -3.23
CA ALA A 223 20.33 3.01 -3.99
C ALA A 223 21.16 4.29 -4.04
N ILE A 224 20.52 5.44 -4.30
CA ILE A 224 21.19 6.75 -4.28
C ILE A 224 21.66 7.11 -2.87
N THR A 225 20.84 6.88 -1.85
CA THR A 225 21.21 7.14 -0.45
C THR A 225 22.46 6.35 -0.05
N ARG A 226 22.52 5.07 -0.43
CA ARG A 226 23.71 4.23 -0.23
C ARG A 226 24.91 4.71 -1.05
N TYR A 227 24.71 5.06 -2.32
CA TYR A 227 25.75 5.57 -3.20
C TYR A 227 26.42 6.83 -2.62
N LEU A 228 25.62 7.79 -2.15
CA LEU A 228 26.11 9.02 -1.49
C LEU A 228 26.93 8.72 -0.24
N LYS A 229 26.50 7.77 0.60
CA LYS A 229 27.28 7.31 1.77
C LYS A 229 28.65 6.76 1.36
N LEU A 230 28.75 6.17 0.18
CA LEU A 230 29.96 5.55 -0.35
C LEU A 230 30.83 6.47 -1.22
N LYS A 231 30.53 7.78 -1.31
CA LYS A 231 31.32 8.76 -2.07
C LYS A 231 32.81 8.65 -1.79
N ARG A 232 33.21 8.79 -0.52
CA ARG A 232 34.62 8.80 -0.12
C ARG A 232 35.35 7.49 -0.45
N PRO A 233 34.87 6.30 -0.06
CA PRO A 233 35.55 5.05 -0.39
C PRO A 233 35.55 4.75 -1.89
N LEU A 234 34.52 5.14 -2.64
CA LEU A 234 34.52 5.00 -4.11
C LEU A 234 35.63 5.83 -4.76
N GLN A 235 35.79 7.09 -4.34
CA GLN A 235 36.85 7.96 -4.83
C GLN A 235 38.23 7.43 -4.47
N LEU A 236 38.46 7.04 -3.21
CA LEU A 236 39.73 6.45 -2.78
C LEU A 236 40.07 5.16 -3.53
N CYS A 237 39.06 4.31 -3.77
CA CYS A 237 39.22 3.07 -4.53
C CYS A 237 39.76 3.33 -5.93
N TRP A 238 39.19 4.32 -6.63
CA TRP A 238 39.69 4.74 -7.94
C TRP A 238 41.07 5.37 -7.86
N THR A 239 41.29 6.32 -6.95
CA THR A 239 42.58 7.01 -6.80
C THR A 239 43.74 6.05 -6.50
N ARG A 240 43.50 5.00 -5.72
CA ARG A 240 44.56 4.05 -5.30
C ARG A 240 44.72 2.86 -6.23
N ASN A 241 43.69 2.50 -6.99
CA ASN A 241 43.66 1.24 -7.74
C ASN A 241 43.27 1.41 -9.21
N GLU A 242 43.45 2.58 -9.81
CA GLU A 242 43.00 2.90 -11.18
C GLU A 242 43.44 1.83 -12.20
N ASP A 243 44.72 1.47 -12.25
CA ASP A 243 45.22 0.45 -13.17
C ASP A 243 44.52 -0.90 -12.98
N SER A 244 44.35 -1.33 -11.73
CA SER A 244 43.68 -2.59 -11.40
C SER A 244 42.21 -2.58 -11.80
N LEU A 245 41.52 -1.45 -11.64
CA LEU A 245 40.12 -1.26 -12.00
C LEU A 245 39.92 -1.20 -13.53
N VAL A 246 40.85 -0.60 -14.27
CA VAL A 246 40.81 -0.61 -15.74
C VAL A 246 41.13 -2.01 -16.28
N ILE A 247 42.11 -2.71 -15.70
CA ILE A 247 42.47 -4.08 -16.10
C ILE A 247 41.33 -5.06 -15.79
N CYS A 248 40.66 -4.93 -14.64
CA CYS A 248 39.58 -5.86 -14.26
C CYS A 248 38.36 -5.77 -15.17
N ALA A 249 38.17 -4.65 -15.88
CA ALA A 249 37.13 -4.54 -16.91
C ALA A 249 37.38 -5.43 -18.12
N GLY A 250 38.63 -5.86 -18.35
CA GLY A 250 39.04 -6.77 -19.41
C GLY A 250 40.01 -6.16 -20.43
N THR A 251 40.46 -6.97 -21.38
CA THR A 251 41.49 -6.59 -22.37
C THR A 251 40.93 -5.85 -23.58
N LYS A 252 39.61 -5.87 -23.79
CA LYS A 252 38.97 -5.17 -24.92
C LYS A 252 38.93 -3.66 -24.64
N ARG A 253 39.38 -2.85 -25.60
CA ARG A 253 39.40 -1.38 -25.51
C ARG A 253 38.04 -0.78 -25.10
N VAL A 254 36.93 -1.34 -25.58
CA VAL A 254 35.57 -0.86 -25.25
C VAL A 254 35.24 -1.03 -23.76
N LEU A 255 35.70 -2.12 -23.13
CA LEU A 255 35.46 -2.38 -21.71
C LEU A 255 36.32 -1.48 -20.83
N GLN A 256 37.57 -1.25 -21.23
CA GLN A 256 38.47 -0.30 -20.56
C GLN A 256 37.95 1.14 -20.67
N GLU A 257 37.41 1.54 -21.82
CA GLU A 257 36.78 2.85 -21.97
C GLU A 257 35.54 2.99 -21.08
N LYS A 258 34.75 1.93 -20.93
CA LYS A 258 33.63 1.93 -19.96
C LYS A 258 34.15 2.09 -18.52
N ALA A 259 35.25 1.42 -18.15
CA ALA A 259 35.86 1.62 -16.83
C ALA A 259 36.31 3.07 -16.62
N ARG A 260 36.94 3.69 -17.63
CA ARG A 260 37.32 5.12 -17.60
C ARG A 260 36.11 6.04 -17.54
N SER A 261 34.99 5.70 -18.17
CA SER A 261 33.75 6.48 -18.00
C SER A 261 33.21 6.38 -16.58
N ILE A 262 33.27 5.20 -15.95
CA ILE A 262 32.93 5.03 -14.52
C ILE A 262 33.85 5.86 -13.63
N HIS A 263 35.16 5.87 -13.90
CA HIS A 263 36.11 6.73 -13.17
C HIS A 263 35.70 8.21 -13.26
N ARG A 264 35.37 8.69 -14.47
CA ARG A 264 34.90 10.07 -14.68
C ARG A 264 33.64 10.40 -13.87
N LEU A 265 32.66 9.49 -13.80
CA LEU A 265 31.45 9.68 -13.00
C LEU A 265 31.74 9.72 -11.49
N VAL A 266 32.64 8.87 -11.00
CA VAL A 266 33.01 8.84 -9.57
C VAL A 266 33.75 10.11 -9.14
N MET A 267 34.52 10.71 -10.05
CA MET A 267 35.28 11.95 -9.79
C MET A 267 34.48 13.23 -10.10
N ASP A 268 33.27 13.13 -10.63
CA ASP A 268 32.41 14.28 -10.93
C ASP A 268 31.74 14.80 -9.64
N GLU A 269 32.41 15.76 -8.99
CA GLU A 269 31.88 16.45 -7.81
C GLU A 269 30.50 17.10 -8.06
N GLY A 270 30.25 17.61 -9.27
CA GLY A 270 28.97 18.20 -9.62
C GLY A 270 27.83 17.16 -9.65
N LEU A 271 28.11 15.94 -10.12
CA LEU A 271 27.13 14.84 -10.05
C LEU A 271 26.80 14.48 -8.59
N TRP A 272 27.80 14.42 -7.71
CA TRP A 272 27.58 14.15 -6.28
C TRP A 272 26.69 15.20 -5.61
N ASP A 273 26.93 16.48 -5.91
CA ASP A 273 26.13 17.58 -5.35
C ASP A 273 24.69 17.54 -5.87
N ARG A 274 24.49 17.32 -7.18
CA ARG A 274 23.14 17.15 -7.75
C ARG A 274 22.40 15.95 -7.16
N LEU A 275 23.07 14.81 -7.01
CA LEU A 275 22.48 13.61 -6.39
C LEU A 275 22.11 13.82 -4.92
N LYS A 276 22.90 14.61 -4.19
CA LYS A 276 22.59 14.98 -2.80
C LYS A 276 21.33 15.83 -2.71
N GLU A 277 21.17 16.82 -3.60
CA GLU A 277 19.94 17.61 -3.66
C GLU A 277 18.73 16.78 -4.11
N ILE A 278 18.90 15.89 -5.10
CA ILE A 278 17.86 14.93 -5.51
C ILE A 278 17.42 14.06 -4.33
N GLN A 279 18.38 13.54 -3.56
CA GLN A 279 18.09 12.69 -2.40
C GLN A 279 17.30 13.43 -1.32
N LYS A 280 17.65 14.69 -1.00
CA LYS A 280 16.87 15.52 -0.07
C LYS A 280 15.43 15.76 -0.52
N ILE A 281 15.21 15.97 -1.82
CA ILE A 281 13.87 16.21 -2.40
C ILE A 281 13.03 14.92 -2.39
N LEU A 282 13.66 13.78 -2.72
CA LEU A 282 12.98 12.49 -2.79
C LEU A 282 12.70 11.87 -1.42
N GLU A 283 13.49 12.18 -0.38
CA GLU A 283 13.31 11.65 0.98
C GLU A 283 11.89 11.80 1.52
N PRO A 284 11.28 13.01 1.60
CA PRO A 284 9.92 13.15 2.10
C PRO A 284 8.89 12.40 1.25
N LEU A 285 9.10 12.31 -0.07
CA LEU A 285 8.24 11.53 -0.96
C LEU A 285 8.40 10.02 -0.73
N ALA A 286 9.60 9.55 -0.37
CA ALA A 286 9.88 8.14 -0.13
C ALA A 286 9.26 7.69 1.20
N ILE A 287 9.33 8.54 2.23
CA ILE A 287 8.62 8.35 3.50
C ILE A 287 7.11 8.28 3.23
N ALA A 288 6.55 9.23 2.47
CA ALA A 288 5.13 9.23 2.11
C ALA A 288 4.72 7.98 1.32
N ALA A 289 5.54 7.51 0.38
CA ALA A 289 5.27 6.26 -0.34
C ALA A 289 5.26 5.04 0.60
N ASN A 290 6.15 5.00 1.59
CA ASN A 290 6.18 3.94 2.61
C ASN A 290 4.90 3.94 3.46
N VAL A 291 4.43 5.12 3.88
CA VAL A 291 3.13 5.33 4.55
C VAL A 291 1.98 4.84 3.68
N ALA A 292 1.90 5.32 2.44
CA ALA A 292 0.78 5.05 1.56
C ALA A 292 0.63 3.57 1.18
N GLN A 293 1.73 2.80 1.21
CA GLN A 293 1.76 1.37 0.87
C GLN A 293 1.57 0.42 2.07
N GLY A 294 1.48 0.93 3.30
CA GLY A 294 1.32 0.13 4.51
C GLY A 294 0.06 -0.76 4.47
N SER A 295 0.11 -1.96 5.05
CA SER A 295 -1.08 -2.82 5.10
C SER A 295 -2.19 -2.27 5.99
N HIS A 296 -1.84 -1.39 6.94
CA HIS A 296 -2.75 -0.73 7.87
C HIS A 296 -2.92 0.77 7.58
N THR A 297 -2.59 1.22 6.36
CA THR A 297 -2.74 2.63 5.99
C THR A 297 -4.22 3.04 5.99
N ARG A 298 -4.61 3.74 7.04
CA ARG A 298 -5.91 4.37 7.22
C ARG A 298 -5.97 5.75 6.56
N LEU A 299 -7.17 6.31 6.54
CA LEU A 299 -7.47 7.61 5.95
C LEU A 299 -6.82 8.78 6.70
N ASP A 300 -6.71 8.69 8.03
CA ASP A 300 -6.02 9.69 8.85
C ASP A 300 -4.51 9.74 8.58
N HIS A 301 -3.86 8.57 8.44
CA HIS A 301 -2.45 8.49 8.02
C HIS A 301 -2.20 9.26 6.72
N VAL A 302 -3.08 9.06 5.73
CA VAL A 302 -2.96 9.71 4.42
C VAL A 302 -3.11 11.22 4.52
N LEU A 303 -4.17 11.72 5.16
CA LEU A 303 -4.41 13.17 5.18
C LEU A 303 -3.30 13.92 5.95
N LEU A 304 -2.80 13.34 7.04
CA LEU A 304 -1.68 13.92 7.80
C LEU A 304 -0.38 13.86 7.00
N MET A 305 -0.10 12.75 6.30
CA MET A 305 1.03 12.65 5.37
C MET A 305 0.98 13.74 4.30
N LEU A 306 -0.18 13.96 3.66
CA LEU A 306 -0.36 15.00 2.65
C LEU A 306 -0.15 16.40 3.21
N GLY A 307 -0.75 16.70 4.37
CA GLY A 307 -0.54 17.97 5.08
C GLY A 307 0.95 18.19 5.40
N ASN A 308 1.63 17.16 5.89
CA ASN A 308 3.06 17.26 6.21
C ASN A 308 3.92 17.49 4.97
N LEU A 309 3.59 16.86 3.83
CA LEU A 309 4.28 17.13 2.56
C LEU A 309 4.10 18.59 2.11
N VAL A 310 2.88 19.12 2.18
CA VAL A 310 2.65 20.54 1.86
C VAL A 310 3.49 21.43 2.78
N ARG A 311 3.49 21.17 4.08
CA ARG A 311 4.34 21.90 5.03
C ARG A 311 5.82 21.87 4.63
N ILE A 312 6.38 20.68 4.38
CA ILE A 312 7.79 20.49 4.02
C ILE A 312 8.14 21.28 2.76
N PHE A 313 7.34 21.15 1.70
CA PHE A 313 7.62 21.81 0.43
C PHE A 313 7.25 23.30 0.41
N THR A 314 6.41 23.79 1.32
CA THR A 314 6.15 25.23 1.48
C THR A 314 7.25 25.90 2.30
N GLN A 315 7.71 25.26 3.39
CA GLN A 315 8.63 25.86 4.35
C GLN A 315 10.11 25.70 3.96
N ASN A 316 10.47 24.67 3.18
CA ASN A 316 11.86 24.45 2.81
C ASN A 316 12.29 25.38 1.66
N THR A 317 12.88 26.52 2.01
CA THR A 317 13.32 27.51 1.02
C THR A 317 14.60 27.13 0.28
N GLU A 318 15.29 26.06 0.67
CA GLU A 318 16.49 25.55 -0.03
C GLU A 318 16.13 24.91 -1.37
N PHE A 319 14.92 24.34 -1.48
CA PHE A 319 14.45 23.77 -2.73
C PHE A 319 14.03 24.86 -3.71
N ASP A 320 14.28 24.61 -5.00
CA ASP A 320 13.84 25.48 -6.07
C ASP A 320 12.32 25.77 -6.03
N GLU A 321 11.94 27.03 -6.25
CA GLU A 321 10.56 27.50 -6.07
C GLU A 321 9.57 26.83 -7.05
N ASP A 322 9.93 26.72 -8.33
CA ASP A 322 9.09 26.08 -9.35
C ASP A 322 8.86 24.60 -9.02
N LEU A 323 9.87 23.93 -8.48
CA LEU A 323 9.76 22.55 -8.00
C LEU A 323 8.79 22.44 -6.82
N ARG A 324 8.94 23.31 -5.81
CA ARG A 324 8.04 23.32 -4.63
C ARG A 324 6.60 23.54 -5.06
N ILE A 325 6.36 24.55 -5.90
CA ILE A 325 5.04 24.87 -6.46
C ILE A 325 4.49 23.68 -7.27
N GLY A 326 5.32 23.04 -8.09
CA GLY A 326 4.93 21.88 -8.89
C GLY A 326 4.48 20.68 -8.06
N ILE A 327 5.23 20.33 -7.01
CA ILE A 327 4.86 19.25 -6.08
C ILE A 327 3.57 19.60 -5.32
N ILE A 328 3.44 20.82 -4.81
CA ILE A 328 2.22 21.25 -4.10
C ILE A 328 1.00 21.20 -5.03
N LYS A 329 1.11 21.70 -6.28
CA LYS A 329 0.05 21.58 -7.29
C LYS A 329 -0.33 20.13 -7.56
N SER A 330 0.66 19.23 -7.61
CA SER A 330 0.45 17.79 -7.77
C SER A 330 -0.33 17.20 -6.58
N LEU A 331 0.00 17.57 -5.34
CA LEU A 331 -0.74 17.15 -4.14
C LEU A 331 -2.18 17.69 -4.13
N GLU A 332 -2.37 18.98 -4.39
CA GLU A 332 -3.69 19.63 -4.46
C GLU A 332 -4.60 18.97 -5.51
N LYS A 333 -4.04 18.65 -6.69
CA LYS A 333 -4.78 17.96 -7.74
C LYS A 333 -5.38 16.64 -7.27
N ARG A 334 -4.64 15.88 -6.47
CA ARG A 334 -5.06 14.57 -5.96
C ARG A 334 -6.03 14.72 -4.80
N TRP A 335 -5.79 15.69 -3.93
CA TRP A 335 -6.70 16.06 -2.85
C TRP A 335 -8.07 16.53 -3.36
N LYS A 336 -8.11 17.28 -4.46
CA LYS A 336 -9.36 17.70 -5.11
C LYS A 336 -10.21 16.52 -5.59
N LYS A 337 -9.58 15.42 -6.04
CA LYS A 337 -10.27 14.18 -6.45
C LYS A 337 -10.75 13.33 -5.26
N ALA A 338 -10.23 13.57 -4.05
CA ALA A 338 -10.54 12.76 -2.87
C ALA A 338 -11.92 13.08 -2.29
N ASP A 339 -12.51 12.11 -1.60
CA ASP A 339 -13.71 12.31 -0.79
C ASP A 339 -13.34 13.03 0.53
N GLN A 340 -13.12 14.34 0.44
CA GLN A 340 -12.48 15.13 1.50
C GLN A 340 -13.17 15.00 2.86
N ASP A 341 -14.50 14.95 2.89
CA ASP A 341 -15.27 14.81 4.12
C ASP A 341 -14.85 13.57 4.92
N VAL A 342 -14.64 12.43 4.26
CA VAL A 342 -14.24 11.17 4.93
C VAL A 342 -12.82 11.26 5.49
N PHE A 343 -11.88 11.87 4.77
CA PHE A 343 -10.50 12.05 5.24
C PHE A 343 -10.43 13.01 6.42
N ILE A 344 -11.17 14.13 6.35
CA ILE A 344 -11.28 15.12 7.44
C ILE A 344 -11.89 14.46 8.68
N VAL A 345 -12.98 13.71 8.51
CA VAL A 345 -13.63 12.99 9.60
C VAL A 345 -12.71 11.91 10.17
N ALA A 346 -11.92 11.21 9.36
CA ALA A 346 -10.96 10.23 9.84
C ALA A 346 -9.89 10.85 10.76
N VAL A 347 -9.33 12.01 10.38
CA VAL A 347 -8.39 12.75 11.23
C VAL A 347 -9.08 13.26 12.49
N PHE A 348 -10.31 13.77 12.39
CA PHE A 348 -11.07 14.19 13.56
C PHE A 348 -11.33 13.03 14.54
N LEU A 349 -11.71 11.85 14.04
CA LEU A 349 -11.97 10.65 14.84
C LEU A 349 -10.68 9.95 15.31
N ASN A 350 -9.52 10.56 15.08
CA ASN A 350 -8.30 10.15 15.75
C ASN A 350 -8.25 10.76 17.16
N PRO A 351 -8.30 9.96 18.24
CA PRO A 351 -8.41 10.47 19.60
C PRO A 351 -7.14 11.17 20.07
N PHE A 352 -5.97 10.90 19.48
CA PHE A 352 -4.74 11.62 19.83
C PHE A 352 -4.78 13.06 19.28
N ILE A 353 -5.37 13.25 18.10
CA ILE A 353 -5.31 14.51 17.33
C ILE A 353 -6.59 15.34 17.49
N ARG A 354 -7.75 14.75 17.19
CA ARG A 354 -9.05 15.42 17.15
C ARG A 354 -9.07 16.63 16.20
N SER A 355 -9.59 17.76 16.63
CA SER A 355 -9.75 18.97 15.80
C SER A 355 -8.61 19.98 15.94
N SER A 356 -7.49 19.63 16.59
CA SER A 356 -6.44 20.59 16.94
C SER A 356 -5.70 21.14 15.72
N LEU A 357 -5.54 20.33 14.67
CA LEU A 357 -4.71 20.64 13.52
C LEU A 357 -5.42 21.44 12.44
N PHE A 358 -6.75 21.44 12.42
CA PHE A 358 -7.48 22.11 11.36
C PHE A 358 -7.42 23.64 11.47
N ASN A 359 -7.37 24.29 10.32
CA ASN A 359 -7.51 25.72 10.21
C ASN A 359 -8.96 26.12 10.54
N LYS A 360 -9.16 26.64 11.76
CA LYS A 360 -10.47 27.03 12.28
C LYS A 360 -11.15 28.17 11.50
N ALA A 361 -10.41 28.88 10.66
CA ALA A 361 -11.00 29.90 9.78
C ALA A 361 -11.82 29.28 8.64
N LEU A 362 -11.46 28.07 8.19
CA LEU A 362 -12.10 27.35 7.09
C LEU A 362 -12.88 26.11 7.53
N LEU A 363 -12.53 25.55 8.69
CA LEU A 363 -13.18 24.38 9.27
C LEU A 363 -13.43 24.64 10.76
N ASN A 364 -14.39 25.51 11.02
CA ASN A 364 -14.86 25.81 12.37
C ASN A 364 -15.72 24.66 12.94
N ASP A 365 -16.19 24.81 14.18
CA ASP A 365 -16.97 23.79 14.89
C ASP A 365 -18.23 23.35 14.11
N VAL A 366 -18.93 24.30 13.49
CA VAL A 366 -20.17 24.03 12.74
C VAL A 366 -19.86 23.28 11.44
N GLU A 367 -18.82 23.70 10.72
CA GLU A 367 -18.42 23.06 9.46
C GLU A 367 -17.88 21.65 9.69
N LEU A 368 -17.10 21.46 10.75
CA LEU A 368 -16.58 20.15 11.15
C LEU A 368 -17.71 19.20 11.58
N PHE A 369 -18.66 19.68 12.39
CA PHE A 369 -19.84 18.88 12.73
C PHE A 369 -20.68 18.55 11.49
N ALA A 370 -20.87 19.50 10.57
CA ALA A 370 -21.62 19.26 9.34
C ALA A 370 -20.93 18.23 8.44
N ALA A 371 -19.60 18.22 8.37
CA ALA A 371 -18.84 17.16 7.68
C ALA A 371 -19.03 15.80 8.35
N LEU A 372 -18.92 15.74 9.68
CA LEU A 372 -19.17 14.52 10.46
C LEU A 372 -20.59 13.98 10.24
N GLU A 373 -21.61 14.84 10.32
CA GLU A 373 -23.01 14.48 10.11
C GLU A 373 -23.25 13.96 8.68
N ARG A 374 -22.69 14.63 7.66
CA ARG A 374 -22.80 14.15 6.27
C ARG A 374 -22.17 12.78 6.09
N VAL A 375 -20.98 12.56 6.64
CA VAL A 375 -20.31 11.25 6.56
C VAL A 375 -21.13 10.20 7.30
N TYR A 376 -21.52 10.47 8.56
CA TYR A 376 -22.35 9.58 9.36
C TYR A 376 -23.61 9.16 8.59
N SER A 377 -24.41 10.13 8.15
CA SER A 377 -25.68 9.81 7.50
C SER A 377 -25.53 9.08 6.19
N ARG A 378 -24.43 9.33 5.48
CA ARG A 378 -24.10 8.60 4.26
C ARG A 378 -23.67 7.16 4.55
N VAL A 379 -22.65 6.95 5.38
CA VAL A 379 -21.97 5.63 5.52
C VAL A 379 -22.68 4.71 6.51
N MET A 380 -23.40 5.27 7.47
CA MET A 380 -24.25 4.52 8.42
C MET A 380 -25.70 4.43 7.95
N ARG A 381 -26.09 5.21 6.93
CA ARG A 381 -27.44 5.23 6.35
C ARG A 381 -28.53 5.57 7.37
N ARG A 382 -28.23 6.47 8.30
CA ARG A 382 -29.08 6.89 9.42
C ARG A 382 -29.01 8.40 9.64
N ASP A 383 -30.08 9.01 10.12
CA ASP A 383 -30.03 10.42 10.50
C ASP A 383 -29.37 10.59 11.87
N SER A 384 -28.67 11.71 12.04
CA SER A 384 -28.09 12.08 13.33
C SER A 384 -29.15 12.67 14.26
N ASP A 385 -28.97 12.50 15.57
CA ASP A 385 -29.86 13.04 16.59
C ASP A 385 -29.16 14.05 17.52
N LEU A 386 -29.89 14.65 18.46
CA LEU A 386 -29.31 15.61 19.41
C LEU A 386 -28.25 14.96 20.33
N THR A 387 -28.35 13.66 20.58
CA THR A 387 -27.37 12.91 21.36
C THR A 387 -26.07 12.67 20.59
N PHE A 388 -26.12 12.53 19.26
CA PHE A 388 -24.94 12.52 18.40
C PHE A 388 -24.21 13.86 18.45
N LEU A 389 -24.93 14.98 18.39
CA LEU A 389 -24.34 16.32 18.56
C LEU A 389 -23.71 16.49 19.96
N ALA A 390 -24.35 15.98 21.01
CA ALA A 390 -23.78 16.00 22.36
C ALA A 390 -22.48 15.18 22.43
N ALA A 391 -22.47 13.98 21.83
CA ALA A 391 -21.28 13.14 21.76
C ALA A 391 -20.14 13.80 20.97
N TYR A 392 -20.45 14.44 19.83
CA TYR A 392 -19.48 15.25 19.08
C TYR A 392 -18.81 16.31 19.96
N LYS A 393 -19.61 17.08 20.72
CA LYS A 393 -19.08 18.12 21.60
C LYS A 393 -18.19 17.54 22.70
N ASP A 394 -18.63 16.46 23.34
CA ASP A 394 -17.84 15.83 24.39
C ASP A 394 -16.55 15.21 23.85
N TYR A 395 -16.60 14.54 22.70
CA TYR A 395 -15.44 13.97 22.04
C TYR A 395 -14.42 15.05 21.66
N ARG A 396 -14.86 16.12 20.99
CA ARG A 396 -14.01 17.24 20.61
C ARG A 396 -13.36 17.91 21.82
N LEU A 397 -14.10 18.06 22.93
CA LEU A 397 -13.64 18.70 24.16
C LEU A 397 -12.95 17.74 25.14
N ARG A 398 -12.73 16.47 24.76
CA ARG A 398 -12.10 15.43 25.59
C ARG A 398 -12.84 15.20 26.93
N ARG A 399 -14.17 15.15 26.91
CA ARG A 399 -15.04 15.03 28.11
C ARG A 399 -15.75 13.68 28.17
N ALA A 400 -16.32 13.39 29.34
CA ALA A 400 -17.12 12.21 29.61
C ALA A 400 -16.36 10.90 29.25
N GLU A 401 -16.98 9.99 28.51
CA GLU A 401 -16.34 8.74 28.05
C GLU A 401 -15.21 8.97 27.04
N PHE A 402 -15.12 10.16 26.45
CA PHE A 402 -14.13 10.52 25.45
C PHE A 402 -12.93 11.28 26.01
N SER A 403 -12.75 11.35 27.33
CA SER A 403 -11.52 11.87 27.92
C SER A 403 -10.35 10.93 27.68
N ASP A 404 -9.12 11.47 27.63
CA ASP A 404 -7.93 10.68 27.33
C ASP A 404 -7.71 9.55 28.35
N GLU A 405 -8.04 9.79 29.62
CA GLU A 405 -8.02 8.80 30.70
C GLU A 405 -9.05 7.68 30.48
N ARG A 406 -10.30 8.02 30.14
CA ARG A 406 -11.37 7.03 29.94
C ARG A 406 -11.16 6.18 28.69
N MET A 407 -10.60 6.78 27.64
CA MET A 407 -10.15 6.06 26.44
C MET A 407 -8.85 5.28 26.67
N GLY A 408 -8.13 5.56 27.77
CA GLY A 408 -6.89 4.89 28.13
C GLY A 408 -5.75 5.13 27.12
N LEU A 409 -5.70 6.30 26.49
CA LEU A 409 -4.83 6.56 25.33
C LEU A 409 -3.35 6.31 25.65
N GLU A 410 -2.87 6.84 26.77
CA GLU A 410 -1.48 6.66 27.22
C GLU A 410 -1.15 5.19 27.55
N LEU A 411 -2.11 4.47 28.15
CA LEU A 411 -1.96 3.04 28.43
C LEU A 411 -1.85 2.23 27.13
N MET A 412 -2.68 2.57 26.13
CA MET A 412 -2.68 1.88 24.84
C MET A 412 -1.38 2.12 24.09
N GLN A 413 -0.91 3.37 24.02
CA GLN A 413 0.40 3.70 23.44
C GLN A 413 1.53 2.90 24.10
N ARG A 414 1.57 2.86 25.44
CA ARG A 414 2.58 2.10 26.18
C ARG A 414 2.53 0.59 25.89
N LYS A 415 1.33 0.00 25.84
CA LYS A 415 1.16 -1.43 25.56
C LYS A 415 1.58 -1.81 24.13
N PHE A 416 1.13 -1.06 23.14
CA PHE A 416 1.50 -1.30 21.74
C PHE A 416 3.00 -1.09 21.50
N ALA A 417 3.59 -0.07 22.12
CA ALA A 417 5.04 0.14 22.10
C ALA A 417 5.80 -1.05 22.72
N ALA A 418 5.36 -1.57 23.87
CA ALA A 418 6.00 -2.71 24.53
C ALA A 418 5.93 -4.02 23.73
N GLU A 419 4.90 -4.18 22.89
CA GLU A 419 4.74 -5.33 21.97
C GLU A 419 5.32 -5.07 20.58
N ASP A 420 6.01 -3.94 20.37
CA ASP A 420 6.57 -3.54 19.09
C ASP A 420 5.51 -3.51 17.95
N ALA A 421 4.28 -3.11 18.29
CA ALA A 421 3.10 -3.15 17.44
C ALA A 421 2.55 -1.75 17.14
N PRO A 422 1.96 -1.52 15.95
CA PRO A 422 1.31 -0.24 15.64
C PRO A 422 0.04 -0.06 16.50
N VAL A 423 -0.31 1.19 16.79
CA VAL A 423 -1.50 1.50 17.60
C VAL A 423 -2.77 1.06 16.88
N ASP A 424 -3.56 0.22 17.56
CA ASP A 424 -4.85 -0.26 17.04
C ASP A 424 -5.99 0.70 17.41
N MET A 425 -6.38 1.50 16.43
CA MET A 425 -7.49 2.45 16.55
C MET A 425 -8.85 1.76 16.72
N GLN A 426 -9.06 0.61 16.10
CA GLN A 426 -10.31 -0.15 16.25
C GLN A 426 -10.42 -0.69 17.67
N LEU A 427 -9.32 -1.16 18.25
CA LEU A 427 -9.30 -1.61 19.64
C LEU A 427 -9.60 -0.47 20.63
N ILE A 428 -9.08 0.74 20.38
CA ILE A 428 -9.39 1.91 21.23
C ILE A 428 -10.88 2.24 21.18
N TRP A 429 -11.47 2.31 19.98
CA TRP A 429 -12.87 2.69 19.82
C TRP A 429 -13.85 1.59 20.26
N SER A 430 -13.58 0.32 19.96
CA SER A 430 -14.44 -0.82 20.35
C SER A 430 -14.62 -0.97 21.86
N ARG A 431 -13.66 -0.52 22.67
CA ARG A 431 -13.78 -0.50 24.14
C ARG A 431 -14.84 0.48 24.65
N LEU A 432 -15.25 1.46 23.85
CA LEU A 432 -16.33 2.39 24.16
C LEU A 432 -17.67 1.94 23.59
N ASP A 433 -17.66 0.93 22.72
CA ASP A 433 -18.87 0.46 22.05
C ASP A 433 -19.82 -0.17 23.06
N ARG A 434 -21.09 0.26 22.99
CA ARG A 434 -22.16 -0.21 23.86
C ARG A 434 -23.13 -1.15 23.15
N ASP A 435 -22.84 -1.54 21.92
CA ASP A 435 -23.71 -2.40 21.08
C ASP A 435 -25.12 -1.79 20.91
N VAL A 436 -25.15 -0.47 20.74
CA VAL A 436 -26.37 0.32 20.55
C VAL A 436 -26.17 1.25 19.36
N ASP A 437 -27.12 1.28 18.45
CA ASP A 437 -26.90 1.81 17.11
C ASP A 437 -27.32 3.29 16.93
N HIS A 438 -27.50 4.00 18.04
CA HIS A 438 -28.05 5.34 18.11
C HIS A 438 -27.42 6.20 19.23
N GLY A 439 -27.79 7.48 19.25
CA GLY A 439 -27.37 8.44 20.25
C GLY A 439 -25.86 8.63 20.34
N ARG A 440 -25.30 8.47 21.54
CA ARG A 440 -23.86 8.74 21.76
C ARG A 440 -22.95 7.68 21.13
N ASN A 441 -23.42 6.43 21.05
CA ASN A 441 -22.62 5.33 20.50
C ASN A 441 -22.43 5.44 18.98
N ALA A 442 -23.30 6.19 18.29
CA ALA A 442 -23.20 6.42 16.85
C ALA A 442 -21.85 7.02 16.41
N ILE A 443 -21.19 7.84 17.25
CA ILE A 443 -19.83 8.34 16.93
C ILE A 443 -18.76 7.24 17.05
N VAL A 444 -18.96 6.29 17.97
CA VAL A 444 -18.08 5.14 18.18
C VAL A 444 -18.18 4.20 16.99
N GLU A 445 -19.40 3.80 16.59
CA GLU A 445 -19.61 2.96 15.40
C GLU A 445 -19.01 3.59 14.14
N LEU A 446 -19.20 4.90 13.97
CA LEU A 446 -18.64 5.65 12.85
C LEU A 446 -17.11 5.60 12.85
N ALA A 447 -16.49 5.77 14.02
CA ALA A 447 -15.03 5.74 14.15
C ALA A 447 -14.46 4.35 13.86
N ILE A 448 -15.10 3.28 14.34
CA ILE A 448 -14.71 1.90 14.02
C ILE A 448 -14.85 1.66 12.51
N ARG A 449 -15.97 2.05 11.90
CA ARG A 449 -16.20 1.91 10.46
C ARG A 449 -15.14 2.65 9.63
N ILE A 450 -14.87 3.92 9.92
CA ILE A 450 -13.90 4.72 9.16
C ILE A 450 -12.47 4.21 9.35
N SER A 451 -12.08 3.82 10.57
CA SER A 451 -10.74 3.29 10.86
C SER A 451 -10.48 1.87 10.33
N SER A 452 -11.55 1.17 9.96
CA SER A 452 -11.51 -0.13 9.27
C SER A 452 -11.22 -0.02 7.77
N VAL A 453 -11.27 1.19 7.21
CA VAL A 453 -11.05 1.42 5.78
C VAL A 453 -9.57 1.53 5.45
N ILE A 454 -9.14 0.81 4.40
CA ILE A 454 -7.75 0.81 3.92
C ILE A 454 -7.59 1.67 2.67
N ALA A 455 -6.62 2.58 2.70
CA ALA A 455 -6.43 3.62 1.68
C ALA A 455 -5.49 3.20 0.53
N ASN A 456 -5.23 1.91 0.31
CA ASN A 456 -4.41 1.42 -0.79
C ASN A 456 -4.81 0.03 -1.28
N SER A 457 -4.37 -0.31 -2.49
CA SER A 457 -4.48 -1.64 -3.12
C SER A 457 -3.15 -2.40 -3.11
N ALA A 458 -2.20 -2.05 -2.24
CA ALA A 458 -0.87 -2.67 -2.21
C ALA A 458 -0.90 -4.17 -1.84
N GLY A 459 -2.04 -4.66 -1.33
CA GLY A 459 -2.32 -6.09 -1.18
C GLY A 459 -2.30 -6.83 -2.53
N CYS A 460 -2.86 -6.22 -3.58
CA CYS A 460 -2.87 -6.79 -4.93
C CYS A 460 -1.47 -7.00 -5.48
N GLU A 461 -0.58 -5.99 -5.36
CA GLU A 461 0.82 -6.09 -5.82
C GLU A 461 1.57 -7.26 -5.16
N ARG A 462 1.31 -7.54 -3.88
CA ARG A 462 1.93 -8.66 -3.16
C ARG A 462 1.46 -10.00 -3.70
N VAL A 463 0.18 -10.12 -4.03
CA VAL A 463 -0.37 -11.30 -4.71
C VAL A 463 0.25 -11.44 -6.10
N PHE A 464 0.37 -10.36 -6.86
CA PHE A 464 0.99 -10.37 -8.19
C PHE A 464 2.47 -10.74 -8.17
N SER A 465 3.19 -10.34 -7.12
CA SER A 465 4.56 -10.82 -6.89
C SER A 465 4.58 -12.34 -6.71
N SER A 466 3.63 -12.90 -5.95
CA SER A 466 3.45 -14.35 -5.81
C SER A 466 3.05 -15.03 -7.13
N PHE A 467 2.24 -14.36 -7.96
CA PHE A 467 1.91 -14.84 -9.30
C PHE A 467 3.12 -14.82 -10.21
N GLY A 468 3.99 -13.81 -10.15
CA GLY A 468 5.25 -13.75 -10.91
C GLY A 468 6.22 -14.86 -10.53
N VAL A 469 6.33 -15.16 -9.23
CA VAL A 469 7.06 -16.32 -8.73
C VAL A 469 6.46 -17.61 -9.29
N THR A 470 5.13 -17.69 -9.39
CA THR A 470 4.42 -18.83 -9.97
C THR A 470 4.63 -18.92 -11.49
N HIS A 471 4.48 -17.83 -12.22
CA HIS A 471 4.57 -17.75 -13.67
C HIS A 471 5.95 -17.30 -14.12
N THR A 472 6.85 -18.26 -14.29
CA THR A 472 8.17 -18.02 -14.88
C THR A 472 8.15 -18.31 -16.37
N LYS A 473 9.18 -17.89 -17.13
CA LYS A 473 9.28 -18.23 -18.57
C LYS A 473 9.18 -19.72 -18.85
N ARG A 474 9.70 -20.56 -17.94
CA ARG A 474 9.62 -22.03 -18.01
C ARG A 474 8.28 -22.58 -17.50
N ARG A 475 7.59 -21.88 -16.59
CA ARG A 475 6.30 -22.28 -15.99
C ARG A 475 5.20 -21.27 -16.30
N ASN A 476 4.89 -21.07 -17.58
CA ASN A 476 3.92 -20.06 -18.04
C ASN A 476 2.56 -20.62 -18.50
N LYS A 477 2.37 -21.94 -18.51
CA LYS A 477 1.14 -22.61 -19.00
C LYS A 477 0.13 -22.97 -17.90
N LEU A 478 0.30 -22.46 -16.67
CA LEU A 478 -0.67 -22.71 -15.61
C LEU A 478 -1.93 -21.88 -15.86
N ASP A 479 -3.08 -22.50 -15.64
CA ASP A 479 -4.37 -21.82 -15.70
C ASP A 479 -4.48 -20.76 -14.59
N PRO A 480 -5.05 -19.57 -14.84
CA PRO A 480 -5.20 -18.52 -13.83
C PRO A 480 -5.88 -18.99 -12.54
N LYS A 481 -6.91 -19.85 -12.63
CA LYS A 481 -7.58 -20.41 -11.44
C LYS A 481 -6.64 -21.25 -10.60
N LYS A 482 -5.74 -22.00 -11.24
CA LYS A 482 -4.73 -22.80 -10.53
C LYS A 482 -3.71 -21.92 -9.82
N VAL A 483 -3.29 -20.84 -10.45
CA VAL A 483 -2.36 -19.87 -9.84
C VAL A 483 -3.03 -19.12 -8.68
N HIS A 484 -4.30 -18.76 -8.83
CA HIS A 484 -5.12 -18.21 -7.75
C HIS A 484 -5.17 -19.17 -6.56
N ASN A 485 -5.58 -20.42 -6.76
CA ASN A 485 -5.67 -21.42 -5.70
C ASN A 485 -4.33 -21.63 -4.98
N MET A 486 -3.22 -21.70 -5.75
CA MET A 486 -1.87 -21.79 -5.18
C MET A 486 -1.51 -20.58 -4.32
N ALA A 487 -1.92 -19.38 -4.73
CA ALA A 487 -1.67 -18.17 -3.96
C ALA A 487 -2.54 -18.10 -2.70
N VAL A 488 -3.80 -18.53 -2.74
CA VAL A 488 -4.68 -18.62 -1.57
C VAL A 488 -4.06 -19.52 -0.50
N VAL A 489 -3.71 -20.76 -0.86
CA VAL A 489 -3.07 -21.70 0.09
C VAL A 489 -1.70 -21.19 0.51
N GLY A 490 -0.91 -20.65 -0.43
CA GLY A 490 0.40 -20.10 -0.13
C GLY A 490 0.38 -18.90 0.81
N MET A 491 -0.67 -18.07 0.78
CA MET A 491 -0.88 -16.99 1.73
C MET A 491 -1.20 -17.52 3.13
N GLN A 492 -2.07 -18.53 3.23
CA GLN A 492 -2.44 -19.13 4.52
C GLN A 492 -1.26 -19.86 5.17
N ILE A 493 -0.49 -20.65 4.43
CA ILE A 493 0.71 -21.31 4.96
C ILE A 493 1.71 -20.28 5.48
N LYS A 494 1.96 -19.21 4.73
CA LYS A 494 2.86 -18.13 5.19
C LYS A 494 2.36 -17.44 6.46
N ARG A 495 1.05 -17.48 6.74
CA ARG A 495 0.46 -16.93 7.96
C ARG A 495 0.64 -17.91 9.11
N GLU A 496 0.33 -19.18 8.91
CA GLU A 496 0.55 -20.26 9.89
C GLU A 496 2.02 -20.38 10.27
N ASP A 497 2.93 -20.35 9.29
CA ASP A 497 4.38 -20.37 9.53
C ASP A 497 4.82 -19.20 10.42
N ARG A 498 4.18 -18.02 10.31
CA ARG A 498 4.46 -16.88 11.19
C ARG A 498 3.87 -17.06 12.58
N GLU A 499 2.61 -17.49 12.65
CA GLU A 499 1.92 -17.81 13.92
C GLU A 499 2.70 -18.87 14.72
N LEU A 500 3.39 -19.79 14.04
CA LEU A 500 4.27 -20.81 14.62
C LEU A 500 5.72 -20.38 14.85
N GLY A 501 6.10 -19.15 14.46
CA GLY A 501 7.49 -18.66 14.53
C GLY A 501 8.49 -19.35 13.58
N LEU A 502 7.99 -20.11 12.59
CA LEU A 502 8.79 -20.82 11.57
C LEU A 502 9.20 -19.91 10.41
N ALA A 503 8.43 -18.86 10.17
CA ALA A 503 8.77 -17.78 9.25
C ALA A 503 8.86 -16.47 10.04
N ARG A 504 9.81 -15.59 9.67
CA ARG A 504 9.89 -14.28 10.31
C ARG A 504 8.59 -13.52 10.11
N ASP A 505 8.13 -12.91 11.19
CA ASP A 505 7.15 -11.85 11.06
C ASP A 505 7.73 -10.74 10.20
N ARG A 506 7.00 -10.40 9.15
CA ARG A 506 7.31 -9.19 8.42
C ARG A 506 6.99 -8.05 9.37
N LYS A 507 8.02 -7.33 9.85
CA LYS A 507 7.82 -6.12 10.66
C LYS A 507 6.73 -5.27 10.02
N LYS A 508 5.64 -5.06 10.75
CA LYS A 508 4.60 -4.11 10.34
C LYS A 508 5.26 -2.74 10.31
N ARG A 509 5.04 -1.97 9.25
CA ARG A 509 5.48 -0.57 9.20
C ARG A 509 4.91 0.15 10.41
N LYS A 510 5.71 0.89 11.16
CA LYS A 510 5.25 1.66 12.32
C LYS A 510 5.17 3.11 11.95
N PHE A 511 4.11 3.79 12.35
CA PHE A 511 4.00 5.22 12.07
C PHE A 511 4.22 6.04 13.35
N GLU A 512 3.86 5.49 14.51
CA GLU A 512 4.05 6.10 15.81
C GLU A 512 5.50 5.96 16.34
N GLU A 513 5.93 6.94 17.16
CA GLU A 513 7.22 6.93 17.82
C GLU A 513 7.26 5.89 18.96
N VAL A 514 8.38 5.16 19.04
CA VAL A 514 8.70 4.27 20.16
C VAL A 514 10.13 4.61 20.59
N ALA A 515 10.32 4.94 21.87
CA ALA A 515 11.65 5.05 22.47
C ALA A 515 12.31 3.66 22.52
N ASP A 516 13.51 3.55 21.98
CA ASP A 516 14.24 2.27 21.78
C ASP A 516 14.69 1.60 23.08
N GLU A 517 14.60 0.27 23.10
CA GLU A 517 15.67 -0.62 23.58
C GLU A 517 15.90 -1.73 22.53
N ASP A 518 17.19 -2.05 22.30
CA ASP A 518 17.74 -2.90 21.24
C ASP A 518 17.05 -4.26 21.03
N GLN A 519 16.70 -4.58 19.77
CA GLN A 519 16.57 -5.99 19.32
C GLN A 519 17.01 -6.23 17.87
N ALA A 520 17.79 -7.30 17.70
CA ALA A 520 18.37 -7.77 16.46
C ALA A 520 17.34 -8.48 15.55
N VAL A 521 17.39 -8.22 14.24
CA VAL A 521 16.57 -8.89 13.21
C VAL A 521 17.45 -9.28 12.02
N THR A 522 17.07 -10.34 11.31
CA THR A 522 17.92 -11.07 10.34
C THR A 522 17.19 -11.25 8.97
N PRO A 523 17.84 -11.74 7.89
CA PRO A 523 17.51 -11.40 6.47
C PRO A 523 16.51 -12.28 5.71
N THR A 524 15.82 -11.68 4.73
CA THR A 524 14.94 -12.36 3.75
C THR A 524 15.57 -12.36 2.35
N SER A 525 15.48 -13.50 1.65
CA SER A 525 16.14 -13.83 0.38
C SER A 525 15.61 -13.08 -0.87
N SER A 526 16.53 -12.62 -1.72
CA SER A 526 16.30 -12.21 -3.11
C SER A 526 16.34 -13.42 -4.06
N ASP A 527 15.53 -13.45 -5.12
CA ASP A 527 16.02 -13.92 -6.44
C ASP A 527 15.09 -13.65 -7.65
N THR A 528 15.77 -13.12 -8.69
CA THR A 528 15.74 -13.31 -10.15
C THR A 528 14.44 -13.43 -10.97
N VAL A 529 14.31 -12.52 -11.96
CA VAL A 529 13.65 -12.75 -13.27
C VAL A 529 14.48 -12.07 -14.40
N GLU A 530 14.54 -12.72 -15.56
CA GLU A 530 15.27 -12.49 -16.84
C GLU A 530 15.35 -11.04 -17.44
N PRO A 531 16.21 -10.76 -18.46
CA PRO A 531 16.94 -9.51 -18.63
C PRO A 531 16.07 -8.39 -19.20
N VAL A 532 15.31 -7.73 -18.34
CA VAL A 532 15.12 -6.29 -18.44
C VAL A 532 16.23 -5.70 -17.58
N ASP A 533 17.00 -4.76 -18.09
CA ASP A 533 18.08 -4.16 -17.31
C ASP A 533 17.47 -3.46 -16.08
N PRO A 534 17.59 -4.01 -14.86
CA PRO A 534 16.88 -3.46 -13.71
C PRO A 534 17.46 -2.13 -13.24
N THR A 535 18.52 -1.68 -13.91
CA THR A 535 19.28 -0.46 -13.62
C THR A 535 18.91 0.71 -14.51
N ASP A 536 17.96 0.55 -15.42
CA ASP A 536 17.49 1.63 -16.28
C ASP A 536 16.31 2.35 -15.62
N PHE A 537 16.62 3.36 -14.81
CA PHE A 537 15.61 4.20 -14.19
C PHE A 537 14.78 4.95 -15.26
N ARG A 538 15.27 5.11 -16.50
CA ARG A 538 14.49 5.77 -17.57
C ARG A 538 13.20 5.03 -17.84
N GLN A 539 13.24 3.71 -17.99
CA GLN A 539 12.04 2.91 -18.23
C GLN A 539 11.01 3.03 -17.10
N TYR A 540 11.49 3.08 -15.86
CA TYR A 540 10.62 3.27 -14.71
C TYR A 540 10.04 4.69 -14.67
N ALA A 541 10.88 5.70 -14.88
CA ALA A 541 10.48 7.10 -14.94
C ALA A 541 9.46 7.35 -16.07
N GLU A 542 9.69 6.80 -17.27
CA GLU A 542 8.75 6.82 -18.40
C GLU A 542 7.40 6.18 -18.02
N GLY A 543 7.43 5.06 -17.28
CA GLY A 543 6.24 4.43 -16.74
C GLY A 543 5.45 5.36 -15.81
N LEU A 544 6.13 6.03 -14.87
CA LEU A 544 5.50 7.01 -13.97
C LEU A 544 4.97 8.23 -14.72
N LEU A 545 5.75 8.77 -15.67
CA LEU A 545 5.39 9.91 -16.50
C LEU A 545 4.12 9.60 -17.28
N ARG A 546 4.07 8.46 -17.96
CA ARG A 546 2.91 8.01 -18.73
C ARG A 546 1.67 7.85 -17.84
N GLN A 547 1.82 7.27 -16.64
CA GLN A 547 0.71 7.13 -15.71
C GLN A 547 0.21 8.49 -15.21
N ALA A 548 1.13 9.42 -14.91
CA ALA A 548 0.81 10.78 -14.52
C ALA A 548 0.08 11.52 -15.65
N GLU A 549 0.58 11.45 -16.88
CA GLU A 549 -0.05 12.02 -18.08
C GLU A 549 -1.48 11.49 -18.28
N LEU A 550 -1.69 10.16 -18.26
CA LEU A 550 -3.00 9.55 -18.39
C LEU A 550 -3.98 10.00 -17.30
N SER A 551 -3.53 10.05 -16.04
CA SER A 551 -4.31 10.60 -14.92
C SER A 551 -4.62 12.10 -15.07
N ASN A 552 -3.77 12.81 -15.83
CA ASN A 552 -3.85 14.25 -16.01
C ASN A 552 -4.75 14.67 -17.18
N THR A 553 -4.77 13.94 -18.29
CA THR A 553 -5.55 14.26 -19.51
C THR A 553 -7.03 13.94 -19.37
N GLU A 554 -7.40 12.88 -18.65
CA GLU A 554 -8.80 12.45 -18.57
C GLU A 554 -9.64 13.24 -17.56
N ALA A 555 -9.09 14.27 -16.91
CA ALA A 555 -9.89 15.15 -16.04
C ALA A 555 -10.92 16.00 -16.82
N ASP A 556 -10.75 16.13 -18.14
CA ASP A 556 -11.58 16.97 -19.01
C ASP A 556 -12.52 16.18 -19.95
N ASP A 557 -12.41 14.84 -20.04
CA ASP A 557 -13.35 14.00 -20.81
C ASP A 557 -14.50 13.52 -19.89
N ASP A 558 -15.52 14.37 -19.77
CA ASP A 558 -16.85 14.04 -19.24
C ASP A 558 -17.68 13.17 -20.22
N ASP A 559 -17.14 12.81 -21.38
CA ASP A 559 -17.86 12.07 -22.43
C ASP A 559 -17.70 10.55 -22.28
N ASP A 560 -18.54 9.99 -21.40
CA ASP A 560 -19.23 8.73 -21.66
C ASP A 560 -20.39 8.63 -20.64
N ASP A 561 -21.50 9.29 -20.99
CA ASP A 561 -22.86 9.06 -20.49
C ASP A 561 -23.39 7.68 -20.94
N GLU A 562 -22.53 6.66 -20.96
CA GLU A 562 -22.94 5.28 -21.16
C GLU A 562 -23.66 4.84 -19.89
N ALA A 563 -24.99 5.02 -19.89
CA ALA A 563 -25.87 4.60 -18.82
C ALA A 563 -25.57 3.14 -18.44
N LEU A 564 -25.59 2.83 -17.13
CA LEU A 564 -25.43 1.48 -16.63
C LEU A 564 -26.29 0.51 -17.44
N PRO A 565 -25.70 -0.48 -18.13
CA PRO A 565 -26.48 -1.45 -18.88
C PRO A 565 -27.49 -2.12 -17.94
N PRO A 566 -28.76 -2.28 -18.34
CA PRO A 566 -29.83 -2.72 -17.45
C PRO A 566 -29.59 -4.11 -16.82
N TYR A 567 -28.70 -4.92 -17.40
CA TYR A 567 -28.31 -6.22 -16.85
C TYR A 567 -27.27 -6.16 -15.72
N ILE A 568 -26.65 -5.00 -15.47
CA ILE A 568 -25.67 -4.78 -14.38
C ILE A 568 -26.36 -4.24 -13.11
N LEU A 569 -27.63 -3.84 -13.21
CA LEU A 569 -28.40 -3.42 -12.04
C LEU A 569 -28.50 -4.59 -11.06
N PRO A 570 -28.01 -4.45 -9.81
CA PRO A 570 -27.98 -5.56 -8.89
C PRO A 570 -29.40 -6.03 -8.58
N SER A 571 -29.69 -7.32 -8.77
CA SER A 571 -30.78 -8.01 -8.07
C SER A 571 -30.38 -8.27 -6.59
N VAL A 572 -29.77 -7.26 -5.95
CA VAL A 572 -29.34 -7.34 -4.54
C VAL A 572 -30.57 -7.03 -3.70
N THR A 573 -31.05 -8.04 -3.01
CA THR A 573 -32.15 -7.89 -2.05
C THR A 573 -31.61 -7.06 -0.89
N LEU A 574 -32.02 -5.79 -0.81
CA LEU A 574 -31.76 -4.95 0.36
C LEU A 574 -32.28 -5.68 1.61
N PRO A 575 -31.50 -5.79 2.71
CA PRO A 575 -32.02 -6.34 3.96
C PRO A 575 -33.21 -5.49 4.41
N ARG A 576 -34.37 -6.14 4.55
CA ARG A 576 -35.62 -5.52 4.99
C ARG A 576 -35.44 -5.10 6.45
N THR A 577 -35.68 -3.82 6.72
CA THR A 577 -35.93 -3.31 8.08
C THR A 577 -37.05 -4.15 8.73
N PRO A 578 -36.91 -4.62 9.98
CA PRO A 578 -38.00 -5.30 10.66
C PRO A 578 -39.11 -4.30 10.98
N THR A 579 -40.20 -4.35 10.21
CA THR A 579 -41.44 -3.63 10.54
C THR A 579 -42.14 -4.33 11.71
N ILE A 580 -42.19 -3.63 12.85
CA ILE A 580 -43.08 -3.96 13.97
C ILE A 580 -44.53 -3.73 13.50
N PRO A 581 -45.48 -4.67 13.72
CA PRO A 581 -46.85 -4.50 13.31
C PRO A 581 -47.61 -3.60 14.28
N VAL A 582 -48.14 -2.47 13.81
CA VAL A 582 -49.24 -1.76 14.49
C VAL A 582 -50.49 -1.95 13.64
N GLY A 583 -51.46 -2.65 14.23
CA GLY A 583 -52.72 -2.97 13.58
C GLY A 583 -53.71 -1.80 13.53
N SER A 584 -54.56 -1.86 12.50
CA SER A 584 -56.02 -1.56 12.46
C SER A 584 -56.49 -0.19 12.99
N THR A 585 -57.35 0.60 12.35
CA THR A 585 -58.28 0.47 11.22
C THR A 585 -58.90 1.86 11.04
N VAL A 586 -59.36 2.23 9.84
CA VAL A 586 -60.72 2.76 9.56
C VAL A 586 -60.80 3.22 8.09
N THR A 587 -61.77 2.62 7.42
CA THR A 587 -62.26 2.79 6.05
C THR A 587 -63.03 4.11 5.90
N THR A 588 -62.95 4.82 4.76
CA THR A 588 -64.08 5.06 3.82
C THR A 588 -63.76 6.05 2.68
N ALA A 589 -64.06 5.57 1.47
CA ALA A 589 -64.69 6.23 0.31
C ALA A 589 -64.01 7.38 -0.48
N ALA A 590 -63.84 7.11 -1.78
CA ALA A 590 -63.62 8.08 -2.86
C ALA A 590 -64.93 8.83 -3.23
N PRO A 591 -64.85 9.94 -3.99
CA PRO A 591 -64.95 9.81 -5.44
C PRO A 591 -64.03 10.73 -6.27
N SER A 592 -63.91 10.34 -7.53
CA SER A 592 -63.18 10.91 -8.67
C SER A 592 -63.67 12.28 -9.17
N THR A 593 -62.74 13.16 -9.57
CA THR A 593 -62.76 13.94 -10.82
C THR A 593 -61.43 14.67 -11.03
N THR A 594 -60.76 14.42 -12.16
CA THR A 594 -59.60 15.13 -12.75
C THR A 594 -60.06 16.32 -13.62
N PRO A 595 -59.16 17.14 -14.21
CA PRO A 595 -57.87 17.67 -13.75
C PRO A 595 -57.82 19.22 -13.87
N ALA A 596 -57.04 19.90 -13.01
CA ALA A 596 -56.61 21.27 -13.29
C ALA A 596 -55.14 21.44 -12.92
N SER A 597 -54.36 21.81 -13.93
CA SER A 597 -52.94 22.12 -13.87
C SER A 597 -52.64 23.24 -12.87
N ASN A 598 -51.80 22.96 -11.88
CA ASN A 598 -50.91 23.97 -11.35
C ASN A 598 -49.62 23.35 -10.82
N THR A 599 -48.58 23.54 -11.61
CA THR A 599 -47.16 23.33 -11.31
C THR A 599 -46.74 24.15 -10.10
N GLN A 600 -46.60 23.50 -8.94
CA GLN A 600 -45.63 23.90 -7.92
C GLN A 600 -44.97 22.63 -7.37
N ASN A 601 -43.80 22.31 -7.93
CA ASN A 601 -42.90 21.33 -7.37
C ASN A 601 -42.54 21.75 -5.94
N PRO A 602 -42.69 20.89 -4.92
CA PRO A 602 -42.04 21.12 -3.63
C PRO A 602 -40.53 21.15 -3.88
N ARG A 603 -39.87 22.21 -3.40
CA ARG A 603 -38.44 22.46 -3.53
C ARG A 603 -37.65 21.19 -3.22
N ARG A 604 -36.98 20.64 -4.24
CA ARG A 604 -35.85 19.72 -4.07
C ARG A 604 -34.90 20.38 -3.08
N GLY A 605 -34.69 19.75 -1.91
CA GLY A 605 -33.57 20.11 -1.05
C GLY A 605 -32.31 20.02 -1.90
N GLN A 606 -31.59 21.14 -2.05
CA GLN A 606 -30.28 21.14 -2.67
C GLN A 606 -29.41 20.11 -1.95
N PRO A 607 -28.67 19.24 -2.65
CA PRO A 607 -27.63 18.45 -1.99
C PRO A 607 -26.66 19.42 -1.32
N ARG A 608 -26.54 19.36 0.01
CA ARG A 608 -25.51 20.10 0.75
C ARG A 608 -24.16 19.81 0.08
N SER A 609 -23.48 20.84 -0.42
CA SER A 609 -22.31 20.69 -1.29
C SER A 609 -21.20 19.90 -0.58
N LYS A 610 -20.52 19.00 -1.31
CA LYS A 610 -19.31 18.32 -0.84
C LYS A 610 -18.26 19.34 -0.39
N THR A 611 -17.54 19.06 0.69
CA THR A 611 -16.40 19.89 1.11
C THR A 611 -15.34 19.91 0.02
N GLN A 612 -14.83 21.11 -0.26
CA GLN A 612 -13.75 21.38 -1.20
C GLN A 612 -12.86 22.47 -0.59
N ILE A 613 -11.93 22.06 0.29
CA ILE A 613 -10.95 22.93 0.95
C ILE A 613 -9.57 22.62 0.34
N PRO A 614 -8.79 23.62 -0.10
CA PRO A 614 -7.40 23.40 -0.53
C PRO A 614 -6.56 22.77 0.58
N LEU A 615 -5.71 21.81 0.24
CA LEU A 615 -4.86 21.12 1.21
C LEU A 615 -3.89 22.10 1.90
N SER A 616 -3.40 23.08 1.16
CA SER A 616 -2.53 24.16 1.62
C SER A 616 -3.18 25.15 2.59
N GLU A 617 -4.50 25.06 2.77
CA GLU A 617 -5.24 25.91 3.70
C GLU A 617 -5.96 25.12 4.80
N LEU A 618 -6.11 23.79 4.62
CA LEU A 618 -6.89 22.91 5.50
C LEU A 618 -6.34 22.85 6.93
N PHE A 619 -5.02 22.83 7.08
CA PHE A 619 -4.33 22.71 8.36
C PHE A 619 -3.82 24.06 8.86
N ASN A 620 -3.70 24.18 10.18
CA ASN A 620 -2.97 25.27 10.79
C ASN A 620 -1.46 24.96 10.78
N PHE A 621 -0.79 25.38 9.71
CA PHE A 621 0.65 25.18 9.51
C PHE A 621 1.56 25.99 10.46
N THR A 622 0.98 26.79 11.37
CA THR A 622 1.74 27.48 12.44
C THR A 622 1.97 26.61 13.67
N ILE A 623 1.24 25.49 13.81
CA ILE A 623 1.45 24.52 14.88
C ILE A 623 2.81 23.86 14.69
N ARG A 624 3.53 23.62 15.81
CA ARG A 624 4.82 22.91 15.76
C ARG A 624 4.61 21.53 15.11
N PRO A 625 5.44 21.13 14.14
CA PRO A 625 5.24 19.88 13.40
C PRO A 625 5.05 18.65 14.30
N GLU A 626 5.86 18.54 15.35
CA GLU A 626 5.85 17.47 16.35
C GLU A 626 4.54 17.36 17.13
N ASP A 627 3.81 18.46 17.28
CA ASP A 627 2.52 18.51 17.99
C ASP A 627 1.34 18.12 17.07
N GLY A 628 1.60 17.69 15.83
CA GLY A 628 0.54 17.52 14.84
C GLY A 628 0.88 16.73 13.58
N LEU A 629 1.34 17.43 12.54
CA LEU A 629 1.49 16.86 11.19
C LEU A 629 2.62 15.81 11.11
N GLU A 630 3.56 15.83 12.05
CA GLU A 630 4.60 14.80 12.16
C GLU A 630 4.21 13.62 13.05
N PHE A 631 2.98 13.54 13.56
CA PHE A 631 2.57 12.47 14.49
C PHE A 631 2.94 11.05 14.01
N TYR A 632 2.89 10.83 12.69
CA TYR A 632 3.21 9.55 12.05
C TYR A 632 4.57 9.53 11.32
N TRP A 633 5.29 10.65 11.30
CA TRP A 633 6.45 10.83 10.44
C TRP A 633 7.72 10.14 10.96
N PRO A 634 8.07 10.24 12.27
CA PRO A 634 9.23 9.54 12.83
C PRO A 634 9.21 8.03 12.60
N GLY A 635 8.09 7.35 12.91
CA GLY A 635 7.98 5.91 12.67
C GLY A 635 8.11 5.56 11.19
N SER A 636 7.52 6.39 10.32
CA SER A 636 7.63 6.21 8.86
C SER A 636 9.07 6.33 8.35
N LYS A 637 9.84 7.26 8.92
CA LYS A 637 11.27 7.41 8.64
C LYS A 637 12.05 6.18 9.13
N LYS A 638 11.78 5.70 10.35
CA LYS A 638 12.37 4.47 10.90
C LYS A 638 12.13 3.27 9.98
N ASN A 639 10.93 3.12 9.40
CA ASN A 639 10.67 2.03 8.43
C ASN A 639 11.55 2.11 7.17
N LEU A 640 11.83 3.32 6.69
CA LEU A 640 12.67 3.53 5.51
C LEU A 640 14.14 3.24 5.83
N GLU A 641 14.60 3.58 7.03
CA GLU A 641 15.92 3.23 7.56
C GLU A 641 16.04 1.70 7.76
N GLU A 642 15.03 1.03 8.30
CA GLU A 642 14.99 -0.43 8.41
C GLU A 642 15.03 -1.11 7.02
N GLU A 643 14.38 -0.53 6.00
CA GLU A 643 14.45 -1.03 4.61
C GLU A 643 15.87 -0.91 4.04
N LEU A 644 16.58 0.18 4.37
CA LEU A 644 17.99 0.37 4.02
C LEU A 644 18.90 -0.65 4.71
N LEU A 645 18.68 -0.90 6.01
CA LEU A 645 19.42 -1.87 6.81
C LEU A 645 19.20 -3.31 6.34
N ALA A 646 17.98 -3.66 5.88
CA ALA A 646 17.68 -5.00 5.38
C ALA A 646 18.56 -5.43 4.18
N HIS A 647 19.15 -4.47 3.45
CA HIS A 647 20.11 -4.74 2.38
C HIS A 647 21.52 -5.14 2.89
N GLU A 648 21.80 -4.99 4.18
CA GLU A 648 23.11 -5.34 4.79
C GLU A 648 23.16 -6.82 5.18
N ASP A 649 22.09 -7.33 5.76
CA ASP A 649 22.03 -8.71 6.27
C ASP A 649 22.10 -9.77 5.15
N VAL A 650 21.76 -9.42 3.90
CA VAL A 650 21.82 -10.35 2.76
C VAL A 650 23.27 -10.79 2.47
N PHE A 651 24.28 -10.01 2.87
CA PHE A 651 25.68 -10.28 2.56
C PHE A 651 26.47 -10.93 3.70
N THR A 652 26.06 -10.77 4.97
CA THR A 652 26.73 -11.40 6.12
C THR A 652 26.50 -12.91 6.17
N THR A 653 25.37 -13.42 5.68
CA THR A 653 25.06 -14.86 5.63
C THR A 653 25.86 -15.68 4.61
N ASN A 654 26.55 -15.05 3.66
CA ASN A 654 27.37 -15.77 2.68
C ASN A 654 28.82 -16.04 3.14
N ASN A 655 29.29 -15.40 4.23
CA ASN A 655 30.64 -15.57 4.74
C ASN A 655 30.78 -16.58 5.90
N THR A 656 29.68 -17.04 6.48
CA THR A 656 29.71 -18.01 7.60
C THR A 656 29.66 -19.47 7.14
N ASN A 657 29.43 -19.75 5.85
CA ASN A 657 29.37 -21.11 5.32
C ASN A 657 30.69 -21.63 4.69
N SER A 658 31.80 -20.88 4.78
CA SER A 658 33.10 -21.29 4.20
C SER A 658 34.17 -21.68 5.23
N THR A 659 33.84 -21.75 6.53
CA THR A 659 34.79 -22.16 7.59
C THR A 659 34.19 -23.23 8.52
N SER A 660 33.81 -24.39 7.97
CA SER A 660 33.68 -25.61 8.78
C SER A 660 34.06 -26.86 7.99
N THR A 661 35.35 -26.97 7.66
CA THR A 661 35.98 -28.27 7.38
C THR A 661 37.12 -28.46 8.37
N THR A 662 36.77 -28.85 9.59
CA THR A 662 37.71 -29.50 10.52
C THR A 662 37.71 -30.99 10.23
N ALA A 663 38.85 -31.49 9.75
CA ALA A 663 39.12 -32.91 9.55
C ALA A 663 39.09 -33.67 10.90
N PRO A 664 38.65 -34.94 10.93
CA PRO A 664 38.68 -35.73 12.15
C PRO A 664 40.11 -36.21 12.42
N SER A 665 40.67 -35.83 13.56
CA SER A 665 41.91 -36.38 14.09
C SER A 665 41.70 -37.82 14.53
N LEU A 666 42.38 -38.76 13.87
CA LEU A 666 42.70 -40.06 14.44
C LEU A 666 43.64 -39.86 15.63
N ASN A 667 43.33 -40.50 16.77
CA ASN A 667 44.28 -41.43 17.41
C ASN A 667 43.63 -42.22 18.55
N THR A 668 43.90 -43.53 18.46
CA THR A 668 43.86 -44.62 19.46
C THR A 668 42.55 -44.95 20.16
#